data_AF-V5RJA6-F1
#
_entry.id   AF-V5RJA6-F1
#
_cell.length_a   1.000
_cell.length_b   1.000
_cell.length_c   1.000
_cell.angle_alpha   90.00
_cell.angle_beta   90.00
_cell.angle_gamma   90.00
#
_symmetry.space_group_name_H-M   'P 1'
#
loop_
_entity.id
_entity.type
_entity.pdbx_description
1 polymer ?
#
loop_
_entity_poly.entity_id
_entity_poly.type
_entity_poly.pdbx_seq_one_letter_code
_entity_poly.pdbx_strand_id
1 'polypeptide(L)'
;MSNNKFSPDNKTRSSKSNGFKPWFKTKFIPKVAKIGNQRHLAAIRDSFGTMIPLIIAGSIGVLVNAIVFGGAGSGYVSLLGLFAKASHPELTWDGISKLLGDTTNGWGQTSKICGLAFGHMNTVTVGMMSIYFSFLFGYYISLSRGFQQPIIAGLVSTASFMLAGLGEIAFFMDAKGLIGAILFGIIATEAFVYLSSLRALNIKMPDGVPPAVGKSFAVFLPAVITLAGIGVLNIFVLAPAIITGNLTVTGNNQAQIATNLQEVEGLLDKVRGLTNTQIAELLKVDADSPWIKDMFNNLTTEKFSQWYNSQGNDIKSLVAALFLNQGQNVSLGDFHHLNADNILNFGLDANGKIAALTGSYVSTKLGPTQFGLNAAIYQFFTSWFIGFATGSGGLGLAIVFVFFVGFFWFFGVHGSNLMAGVFEPIFWMVLGINTSLVNGLGYDVAAATGSMGVFTKPFFDSYMYVGGSGATLGLLIMTFGFSKRRELKEVAKYATPAGVFQINEPVIFGYPIVLNVVYIVPFIFAPILNLFIGWIFSPAVLGFVKYSYVAAPWTAPWFVSAIITSLDGKAIIPAMICFGVDLLFYLPFILLDNKLYFKKLKANNPEKYELEKKYYSDKVYRYEVDTESKVKYLEEKSELMLMDAESQITFWSRRMTNKEKLEKRKVELMKKAQVKHDKYIEQSKKVAKARSEKLMALRNKKR
;
A
#
# COMPACT_ATOMS: atom_id res chain seq x y z
N MET A 1 17.43 -31.24 -9.33
CA MET A 1 16.06 -31.64 -9.68
C MET A 1 15.56 -30.72 -10.78
N SER A 2 15.10 -31.28 -11.90
CA SER A 2 15.10 -30.65 -13.24
C SER A 2 14.08 -29.52 -13.44
N ASN A 3 14.60 -28.38 -13.91
CA ASN A 3 13.90 -27.13 -14.22
C ASN A 3 13.22 -27.10 -15.61
N ASN A 4 12.45 -28.13 -15.96
CA ASN A 4 11.71 -28.18 -17.24
C ASN A 4 10.19 -28.11 -17.02
N LYS A 5 9.69 -26.91 -16.69
CA LYS A 5 8.32 -26.51 -17.00
C LYS A 5 8.44 -25.44 -18.08
N PHE A 6 7.79 -25.64 -19.23
CA PHE A 6 7.86 -24.81 -20.46
C PHE A 6 8.96 -25.18 -21.47
N SER A 7 8.81 -26.33 -22.12
CA SER A 7 9.27 -26.50 -23.51
C SER A 7 8.13 -27.08 -24.34
N PRO A 8 7.67 -26.44 -25.43
CA PRO A 8 6.75 -27.07 -26.36
C PRO A 8 7.54 -27.95 -27.33
N ASP A 9 7.16 -29.22 -27.42
CA ASP A 9 7.72 -30.18 -28.38
C ASP A 9 7.69 -29.64 -29.81
N ASN A 10 8.88 -29.50 -30.39
CA ASN A 10 9.09 -29.22 -31.79
C ASN A 10 8.94 -30.52 -32.58
N LYS A 11 7.86 -30.66 -33.36
CA LYS A 11 7.86 -31.26 -34.72
C LYS A 11 6.44 -31.30 -35.28
N THR A 12 6.12 -30.37 -36.18
CA THR A 12 5.37 -30.63 -37.42
C THR A 12 5.41 -29.37 -38.29
N ARG A 13 5.67 -29.58 -39.59
CA ARG A 13 6.04 -28.58 -40.59
C ARG A 13 4.92 -27.56 -40.89
N SER A 14 5.40 -26.35 -41.20
CA SER A 14 4.76 -25.12 -41.65
C SER A 14 3.48 -25.23 -42.48
N SER A 15 2.46 -24.48 -42.04
CA SER A 15 1.79 -23.53 -42.94
C SER A 15 2.02 -22.11 -42.41
N LYS A 16 2.58 -21.23 -43.25
CA LYS A 16 2.73 -19.80 -42.96
C LYS A 16 1.34 -19.17 -42.94
N SER A 17 0.66 -19.24 -41.80
CA SER A 17 -0.46 -18.32 -41.54
C SER A 17 0.12 -17.04 -40.94
N ASN A 18 0.06 -15.95 -41.70
CA ASN A 18 0.30 -14.59 -41.21
C ASN A 18 -0.88 -14.14 -40.34
N GLY A 19 -1.16 -14.89 -39.27
CA GLY A 19 -2.26 -14.64 -38.34
C GLY A 19 -1.75 -14.21 -36.97
N PHE A 20 -2.59 -13.48 -36.24
CA PHE A 20 -2.33 -13.05 -34.86
C PHE A 20 -1.97 -14.23 -33.93
N LYS A 21 -2.65 -15.39 -34.07
CA LYS A 21 -2.42 -16.59 -33.24
C LYS A 21 -0.99 -17.17 -33.37
N PRO A 22 -0.46 -17.44 -34.58
CA PRO A 22 0.93 -17.83 -34.79
C PRO A 22 1.93 -16.80 -34.26
N TRP A 23 1.76 -15.50 -34.55
CA TRP A 23 2.63 -14.43 -34.06
C TRP A 23 2.64 -14.37 -32.52
N PHE A 24 1.47 -14.46 -31.90
CA PHE A 24 1.30 -14.43 -30.45
C PHE A 24 2.04 -15.59 -29.78
N LYS A 25 1.92 -16.81 -30.32
CA LYS A 25 2.59 -17.99 -29.76
C LYS A 25 4.11 -18.02 -30.00
N THR A 26 4.56 -17.59 -31.18
CA THR A 26 5.96 -17.74 -31.61
C THR A 26 6.84 -16.54 -31.31
N LYS A 27 6.28 -15.33 -31.27
CA LYS A 27 7.02 -14.09 -31.03
C LYS A 27 6.70 -13.46 -29.68
N PHE A 28 5.41 -13.36 -29.31
CA PHE A 28 5.01 -12.64 -28.09
C PHE A 28 5.28 -13.45 -26.82
N ILE A 29 4.75 -14.68 -26.70
CA ILE A 29 4.91 -15.52 -25.50
C ILE A 29 6.40 -15.75 -25.15
N PRO A 30 7.30 -16.10 -26.08
CA PRO A 30 8.71 -16.33 -25.73
C PRO A 30 9.42 -15.04 -25.29
N LYS A 31 9.09 -13.89 -25.89
CA LYS A 31 9.66 -12.59 -25.48
C LYS A 31 9.19 -12.20 -24.07
N VAL A 32 7.91 -12.35 -23.78
CA VAL A 32 7.35 -12.09 -22.45
C VAL A 32 7.95 -13.02 -21.40
N ALA A 33 8.11 -14.31 -21.73
CA ALA A 33 8.78 -15.27 -20.85
C ALA A 33 10.26 -14.90 -20.64
N LYS A 34 10.97 -14.44 -21.68
CA LYS A 34 12.36 -13.97 -21.56
C LYS A 34 12.49 -12.74 -20.67
N ILE A 35 11.55 -11.79 -20.75
CA ILE A 35 11.49 -10.61 -19.86
C ILE A 35 11.20 -11.07 -18.43
N GLY A 36 10.17 -11.90 -18.23
CA GLY A 36 9.79 -12.47 -16.93
C GLY A 36 10.87 -13.30 -16.25
N ASN A 37 11.78 -13.90 -17.02
CA ASN A 37 12.91 -14.69 -16.54
C ASN A 37 14.23 -13.91 -16.51
N GLN A 38 14.22 -12.59 -16.75
CA GLN A 38 15.42 -11.78 -16.60
C GLN A 38 15.80 -11.73 -15.11
N ARG A 39 17.07 -11.98 -14.79
CA ARG A 39 17.56 -12.20 -13.42
C ARG A 39 17.17 -11.12 -12.40
N HIS A 40 17.20 -9.85 -12.78
CA HIS A 40 16.86 -8.73 -11.92
C HIS A 40 15.35 -8.68 -11.70
N LEU A 41 14.55 -8.87 -12.75
CA LEU A 41 13.09 -8.93 -12.61
C LEU A 41 12.66 -10.14 -11.76
N ALA A 42 13.32 -11.28 -11.95
CA ALA A 42 13.15 -12.45 -11.10
C ALA A 42 13.55 -12.16 -9.64
N ALA A 43 14.68 -11.48 -9.39
CA ALA A 43 15.10 -11.09 -8.05
C ALA A 43 14.13 -10.09 -7.39
N ILE A 44 13.57 -9.13 -8.15
CA ILE A 44 12.50 -8.24 -7.65
C ILE A 44 11.29 -9.08 -7.21
N ARG A 45 10.81 -9.98 -8.08
CA ARG A 45 9.68 -10.87 -7.79
C ARG A 45 9.94 -11.73 -6.56
N ASP A 46 11.10 -12.36 -6.46
CA ASP A 46 11.44 -13.28 -5.38
C ASP A 46 11.62 -12.51 -4.05
N SER A 47 12.10 -11.27 -4.10
CA SER A 47 12.16 -10.36 -2.94
C SER A 47 10.75 -10.04 -2.41
N PHE A 48 9.85 -9.56 -3.27
CA PHE A 48 8.47 -9.31 -2.88
C PHE A 48 7.76 -10.58 -2.41
N GLY A 49 8.00 -11.72 -3.06
CA GLY A 49 7.47 -13.01 -2.67
C GLY A 49 7.86 -13.44 -1.26
N THR A 50 9.10 -13.15 -0.86
CA THR A 50 9.60 -13.44 0.49
C THR A 50 8.97 -12.52 1.54
N MET A 51 8.56 -11.32 1.16
CA MET A 51 7.96 -10.34 2.07
C MET A 51 6.46 -10.52 2.28
N ILE A 52 5.78 -11.37 1.52
CA ILE A 52 4.31 -11.57 1.60
C ILE A 52 3.81 -11.77 3.05
N PRO A 53 4.40 -12.65 3.88
CA PRO A 53 3.90 -12.86 5.24
C PRO A 53 4.00 -11.60 6.12
N LEU A 54 5.06 -10.81 5.95
CA LEU A 54 5.26 -9.54 6.65
C LEU A 54 4.23 -8.50 6.20
N ILE A 55 4.01 -8.38 4.89
CA ILE A 55 3.02 -7.47 4.31
C ILE A 55 1.62 -7.82 4.85
N ILE A 56 1.23 -9.10 4.80
CA ILE A 56 -0.08 -9.55 5.32
C ILE A 56 -0.22 -9.23 6.82
N ALA A 57 0.81 -9.49 7.62
CA ALA A 57 0.78 -9.18 9.05
C ALA A 57 0.62 -7.66 9.32
N GLY A 58 1.33 -6.83 8.55
CA GLY A 58 1.20 -5.37 8.60
C GLY A 58 -0.20 -4.89 8.27
N SER A 59 -0.74 -5.39 7.16
CA SER A 59 -2.10 -5.07 6.68
C SER A 59 -3.17 -5.48 7.69
N ILE A 60 -3.03 -6.64 8.35
CA ILE A 60 -3.92 -7.04 9.44
C ILE A 60 -3.80 -6.07 10.63
N GLY A 61 -2.59 -5.62 10.95
CA GLY A 61 -2.37 -4.59 11.99
C GLY A 61 -3.09 -3.28 11.66
N VAL A 62 -2.99 -2.80 10.42
CA VAL A 62 -3.76 -1.63 9.94
C VAL A 62 -5.26 -1.86 10.09
N LEU A 63 -5.74 -3.03 9.66
CA LEU A 63 -7.16 -3.38 9.70
C LEU A 63 -7.70 -3.38 11.14
N VAL A 64 -6.99 -4.03 12.06
CA VAL A 64 -7.37 -4.09 13.48
C VAL A 64 -7.33 -2.70 14.10
N ASN A 65 -6.28 -1.93 13.84
CA ASN A 65 -6.21 -0.55 14.30
C ASN A 65 -7.42 0.24 13.78
N ALA A 66 -7.66 0.24 12.47
CA ALA A 66 -8.73 0.97 11.83
C ALA A 66 -10.14 0.62 12.36
N ILE A 67 -10.47 -0.67 12.39
CA ILE A 67 -11.83 -1.14 12.72
C ILE A 67 -12.06 -1.16 14.23
N VAL A 68 -11.06 -1.57 15.01
CA VAL A 68 -11.26 -1.79 16.45
C VAL A 68 -11.01 -0.52 17.24
N PHE A 69 -9.87 0.15 17.04
CA PHE A 69 -9.37 1.16 17.98
C PHE A 69 -9.34 2.60 17.45
N GLY A 70 -9.10 2.77 16.15
CA GLY A 70 -8.68 4.03 15.55
C GLY A 70 -9.77 4.76 14.77
N GLY A 71 -10.71 4.06 14.11
CA GLY A 71 -11.88 4.68 13.46
C GLY A 71 -11.54 5.80 12.46
N ALA A 72 -10.34 5.76 11.87
CA ALA A 72 -9.77 6.85 11.07
C ALA A 72 -9.71 8.22 11.78
N GLY A 73 -9.54 8.24 13.10
CA GLY A 73 -9.56 9.46 13.92
C GLY A 73 -10.95 9.92 14.31
N SER A 74 -11.98 9.09 14.08
CA SER A 74 -13.38 9.43 14.32
C SER A 74 -14.07 8.35 15.17
N GLY A 75 -14.91 8.76 16.12
CA GLY A 75 -15.66 7.86 16.99
C GLY A 75 -16.82 7.12 16.30
N TYR A 76 -17.10 7.44 15.05
CA TYR A 76 -18.28 6.98 14.31
C TYR A 76 -18.15 5.56 13.77
N VAL A 77 -16.91 5.10 13.55
CA VAL A 77 -16.64 3.92 12.71
C VAL A 77 -15.84 2.83 13.42
N SER A 78 -15.19 3.14 14.54
CA SER A 78 -14.47 2.13 15.32
C SER A 78 -15.42 1.37 16.23
N LEU A 79 -15.10 0.09 16.47
CA LEU A 79 -15.78 -0.73 17.46
C LEU A 79 -15.65 -0.13 18.86
N LEU A 80 -14.48 0.43 19.19
CA LEU A 80 -14.26 1.17 20.43
C LEU A 80 -15.16 2.42 20.52
N GLY A 81 -15.34 3.16 19.43
CA GLY A 81 -16.26 4.30 19.38
C GLY A 81 -17.73 3.91 19.52
N LEU A 82 -18.13 2.77 18.94
CA LEU A 82 -19.46 2.20 19.15
C LEU A 82 -19.68 1.80 20.62
N PHE A 83 -18.70 1.19 21.27
CA PHE A 83 -18.78 0.88 22.70
C PHE A 83 -18.80 2.14 23.55
N ALA A 84 -17.96 3.14 23.24
CA ALA A 84 -17.96 4.42 23.93
C ALA A 84 -19.32 5.12 23.78
N LYS A 85 -19.93 5.10 22.59
CA LYS A 85 -21.26 5.64 22.35
C LYS A 85 -22.37 4.88 23.09
N ALA A 86 -22.24 3.56 23.19
CA ALA A 86 -23.17 2.74 23.96
C ALA A 86 -23.04 3.00 25.48
N SER A 87 -21.82 3.25 25.97
CA SER A 87 -21.54 3.59 27.37
C SER A 87 -21.86 5.05 27.73
N HIS A 88 -21.85 5.94 26.73
CA HIS A 88 -22.17 7.37 26.86
C HIS A 88 -23.25 7.79 25.85
N PRO A 89 -24.51 7.33 26.00
CA PRO A 89 -25.60 7.63 25.07
C PRO A 89 -25.87 9.13 24.92
N GLU A 90 -25.57 9.93 25.95
CA GLU A 90 -25.74 11.37 26.02
C GLU A 90 -24.81 12.16 25.09
N LEU A 91 -23.63 11.62 24.77
CA LEU A 91 -22.64 12.34 23.96
C LEU A 91 -23.01 12.26 22.47
N THR A 92 -22.97 13.37 21.75
CA THR A 92 -23.01 13.34 20.29
C THR A 92 -21.81 12.57 19.75
N TRP A 93 -21.85 12.11 18.50
CA TRP A 93 -20.71 11.43 17.91
C TRP A 93 -19.43 12.29 17.84
N ASP A 94 -19.58 13.62 17.77
CA ASP A 94 -18.47 14.55 17.93
C ASP A 94 -17.90 14.50 19.35
N GLY A 95 -18.78 14.46 20.37
CA GLY A 95 -18.39 14.22 21.76
C GLY A 95 -17.67 12.90 21.98
N ILE A 96 -18.10 11.81 21.32
CA ILE A 96 -17.41 10.52 21.36
C ILE A 96 -16.04 10.59 20.70
N SER A 97 -15.93 11.31 19.58
CA SER A 97 -14.65 11.50 18.90
C SER A 97 -13.66 12.27 19.78
N LYS A 98 -14.13 13.31 20.49
CA LYS A 98 -13.35 14.04 21.49
C LYS A 98 -12.94 13.17 22.69
N LEU A 99 -13.85 12.34 23.19
CA LEU A 99 -13.59 11.41 24.29
C LEU A 99 -12.45 10.43 23.94
N LEU A 100 -12.47 9.86 22.73
CA LEU A 100 -11.40 8.98 22.24
C LEU A 100 -10.11 9.73 21.90
N GLY A 101 -10.19 11.00 21.54
CA GLY A 101 -9.03 11.85 21.28
C GLY A 101 -8.32 12.33 22.54
N ASP A 102 -9.02 12.39 23.67
CA ASP A 102 -8.47 12.88 24.93
C ASP A 102 -7.68 11.79 25.68
N THR A 103 -6.36 11.95 25.71
CA THR A 103 -5.43 10.99 26.31
C THR A 103 -5.36 11.04 27.84
N THR A 104 -6.12 11.93 28.48
CA THR A 104 -6.18 12.02 29.94
C THR A 104 -7.18 11.03 30.55
N ASN A 105 -8.15 10.55 29.74
CA ASN A 105 -9.14 9.59 30.17
C ASN A 105 -8.82 8.15 29.69
N GLY A 106 -9.44 7.15 30.32
CA GLY A 106 -9.18 5.74 30.01
C GLY A 106 -9.57 5.31 28.59
N TRP A 107 -10.60 5.94 27.99
CA TRP A 107 -11.04 5.64 26.63
C TRP A 107 -10.01 6.10 25.59
N GLY A 108 -9.52 7.33 25.71
CA GLY A 108 -8.48 7.86 24.82
C GLY A 108 -7.11 7.23 25.06
N GLN A 109 -6.77 6.87 26.30
CA GLN A 109 -5.57 6.05 26.57
C GLN A 109 -5.66 4.67 25.90
N THR A 110 -6.82 4.02 25.96
CA THR A 110 -7.05 2.73 25.29
C THR A 110 -6.94 2.87 23.77
N SER A 111 -7.61 3.86 23.18
CA SER A 111 -7.53 4.13 21.74
C SER A 111 -6.09 4.37 21.30
N LYS A 112 -5.33 5.19 22.05
CA LYS A 112 -3.93 5.51 21.74
C LYS A 112 -3.00 4.31 21.91
N ILE A 113 -3.02 3.62 23.05
CA ILE A 113 -2.09 2.51 23.32
C ILE A 113 -2.37 1.34 22.38
N CYS A 114 -3.62 0.91 22.25
CA CYS A 114 -3.98 -0.20 21.36
C CYS A 114 -3.82 0.19 19.89
N GLY A 115 -4.19 1.42 19.53
CA GLY A 115 -3.96 1.96 18.19
C GLY A 115 -2.49 2.00 17.81
N LEU A 116 -1.60 2.40 18.72
CA LEU A 116 -0.15 2.35 18.52
C LEU A 116 0.36 0.91 18.43
N ALA A 117 -0.10 0.01 19.30
CA ALA A 117 0.35 -1.39 19.30
C ALA A 117 0.09 -2.08 17.95
N PHE A 118 -1.11 -1.94 17.38
CA PHE A 118 -1.46 -2.52 16.08
C PHE A 118 -0.99 -1.65 14.90
N GLY A 119 -0.97 -0.33 15.05
CA GLY A 119 -0.46 0.59 14.03
C GLY A 119 1.05 0.44 13.78
N HIS A 120 1.84 0.18 14.83
CA HIS A 120 3.27 -0.07 14.68
C HIS A 120 3.59 -1.39 13.99
N MET A 121 2.69 -2.38 14.03
CA MET A 121 2.85 -3.59 13.20
C MET A 121 2.97 -3.23 11.73
N ASN A 122 2.17 -2.28 11.23
CA ASN A 122 2.29 -1.76 9.87
C ASN A 122 3.61 -1.03 9.64
N THR A 123 4.03 -0.21 10.61
CA THR A 123 5.28 0.58 10.51
C THR A 123 6.50 -0.33 10.33
N VAL A 124 6.62 -1.39 11.14
CA VAL A 124 7.77 -2.31 11.09
C VAL A 124 7.66 -3.38 10.00
N THR A 125 6.60 -3.37 9.19
CA THR A 125 6.41 -4.32 8.08
C THR A 125 6.35 -3.59 6.75
N VAL A 126 5.19 -3.06 6.38
CA VAL A 126 4.97 -2.30 5.14
C VAL A 126 5.67 -0.94 5.20
N GLY A 127 5.71 -0.31 6.38
CA GLY A 127 6.38 0.97 6.59
C GLY A 127 7.91 0.89 6.47
N MET A 128 8.52 -0.30 6.58
CA MET A 128 9.96 -0.53 6.41
C MET A 128 10.28 -1.37 5.16
N MET A 129 9.34 -1.42 4.21
CA MET A 129 9.41 -2.31 3.05
C MET A 129 10.68 -2.13 2.21
N SER A 130 11.13 -0.90 1.94
CA SER A 130 12.29 -0.68 1.08
C SER A 130 13.58 -1.21 1.71
N ILE A 131 13.69 -1.20 3.04
CA ILE A 131 14.86 -1.70 3.77
C ILE A 131 14.95 -3.22 3.59
N TYR A 132 13.87 -3.93 3.92
CA TYR A 132 13.81 -5.38 3.73
C TYR A 132 14.00 -5.76 2.26
N PHE A 133 13.35 -5.02 1.36
CA PHE A 133 13.46 -5.22 -0.08
C PHE A 133 14.91 -5.04 -0.54
N SER A 134 15.61 -3.97 -0.14
CA SER A 134 17.00 -3.70 -0.54
C SER A 134 17.93 -4.86 -0.18
N PHE A 135 17.73 -5.46 1.00
CA PHE A 135 18.50 -6.63 1.45
C PHE A 135 18.19 -7.85 0.60
N LEU A 136 16.90 -8.20 0.51
CA LEU A 136 16.44 -9.38 -0.22
C LEU A 136 16.80 -9.30 -1.70
N PHE A 137 16.76 -8.11 -2.26
CA PHE A 137 17.05 -7.90 -3.66
C PHE A 137 18.52 -8.12 -3.99
N GLY A 138 19.44 -7.57 -3.18
CA GLY A 138 20.87 -7.87 -3.32
C GLY A 138 21.18 -9.35 -3.07
N TYR A 139 20.49 -9.95 -2.10
CA TYR A 139 20.57 -11.39 -1.83
C TYR A 139 20.17 -12.23 -3.07
N TYR A 140 19.00 -11.98 -3.66
CA TYR A 140 18.53 -12.75 -4.82
C TYR A 140 19.31 -12.47 -6.12
N ILE A 141 19.78 -11.24 -6.35
CA ILE A 141 20.69 -10.96 -7.47
C ILE A 141 21.96 -11.78 -7.32
N SER A 142 22.58 -11.78 -6.14
CA SER A 142 23.85 -12.50 -5.92
C SER A 142 23.69 -14.02 -6.03
N LEU A 143 22.56 -14.57 -5.56
CA LEU A 143 22.21 -15.98 -5.79
C LEU A 143 22.10 -16.31 -7.28
N SER A 144 21.46 -15.44 -8.07
CA SER A 144 21.34 -15.65 -9.53
C SER A 144 22.70 -15.65 -10.25
N ARG A 145 23.73 -15.03 -9.64
CA ARG A 145 25.12 -15.00 -10.13
C ARG A 145 25.96 -16.17 -9.63
N GLY A 146 25.41 -17.05 -8.78
CA GLY A 146 26.15 -18.14 -8.14
C GLY A 146 27.19 -17.64 -7.12
N PHE A 147 26.97 -16.46 -6.54
CA PHE A 147 27.88 -15.88 -5.56
C PHE A 147 27.81 -16.63 -4.23
N GLN A 148 28.97 -16.93 -3.64
CA GLN A 148 29.08 -17.80 -2.46
C GLN A 148 28.65 -17.14 -1.15
N GLN A 149 28.58 -15.79 -1.11
CA GLN A 149 28.29 -15.02 0.11
C GLN A 149 27.10 -14.08 -0.08
N PRO A 150 25.89 -14.63 -0.37
CA PRO A 150 24.74 -13.81 -0.78
C PRO A 150 24.21 -12.91 0.36
N ILE A 151 24.42 -13.29 1.62
CA ILE A 151 24.03 -12.46 2.78
C ILE A 151 24.83 -11.15 2.79
N ILE A 152 26.14 -11.20 2.52
CA ILE A 152 26.98 -10.00 2.47
C ILE A 152 26.56 -9.11 1.30
N ALA A 153 26.21 -9.69 0.16
CA ALA A 153 25.67 -8.93 -0.97
C ALA A 153 24.36 -8.21 -0.60
N GLY A 154 23.47 -8.88 0.15
CA GLY A 154 22.27 -8.24 0.71
C GLY A 154 22.59 -7.07 1.64
N LEU A 155 23.56 -7.24 2.56
CA LEU A 155 23.99 -6.15 3.45
C LEU A 155 24.60 -4.97 2.68
N VAL A 156 25.45 -5.23 1.68
CA VAL A 156 26.06 -4.20 0.83
C VAL A 156 24.99 -3.46 0.03
N SER A 157 23.98 -4.16 -0.49
CA SER A 157 22.83 -3.58 -1.17
C SER A 157 22.05 -2.62 -0.26
N THR A 158 21.74 -3.04 0.96
CA THR A 158 21.05 -2.20 1.95
C THR A 158 21.89 -0.99 2.37
N ALA A 159 23.17 -1.21 2.68
CA ALA A 159 24.07 -0.12 3.05
C ALA A 159 24.22 0.90 1.90
N SER A 160 24.26 0.43 0.65
CA SER A 160 24.31 1.30 -0.53
C SER A 160 23.03 2.11 -0.71
N PHE A 161 21.86 1.48 -0.52
CA PHE A 161 20.59 2.18 -0.54
C PHE A 161 20.50 3.27 0.55
N MET A 162 20.92 2.96 1.77
CA MET A 162 20.93 3.93 2.88
C MET A 162 21.94 5.05 2.64
N LEU A 163 23.11 4.72 2.10
CA LEU A 163 24.14 5.69 1.74
C LEU A 163 23.67 6.63 0.62
N ALA A 164 22.96 6.11 -0.38
CA ALA A 164 22.31 6.93 -1.42
C ALA A 164 21.26 7.90 -0.87
N GLY A 165 20.72 7.64 0.32
CA GLY A 165 19.86 8.57 1.05
C GLY A 165 20.61 9.52 1.99
N LEU A 166 21.94 9.51 2.00
CA LEU A 166 22.78 10.23 2.97
C LEU A 166 22.44 9.92 4.44
N GLY A 167 21.91 8.73 4.70
CA GLY A 167 21.45 8.34 6.03
C GLY A 167 20.03 8.77 6.38
N GLU A 168 19.31 9.48 5.50
CA GLU A 168 17.90 9.84 5.69
C GLU A 168 16.97 8.63 5.42
N ILE A 169 17.09 7.62 6.28
CA ILE A 169 16.38 6.35 6.12
C ILE A 169 14.88 6.54 6.39
N ALA A 170 14.52 7.49 7.26
CA ALA A 170 13.16 7.67 7.73
C ALA A 170 12.17 8.01 6.62
N PHE A 171 12.58 8.84 5.66
CA PHE A 171 11.73 9.22 4.53
C PHE A 171 11.58 8.09 3.50
N PHE A 172 12.61 7.25 3.33
CA PHE A 172 12.66 6.24 2.28
C PHE A 172 12.34 4.83 2.78
N MET A 173 12.05 4.59 4.06
CA MET A 173 11.85 3.23 4.57
C MET A 173 10.61 2.52 3.99
N ASP A 174 9.61 3.27 3.52
CA ASP A 174 8.36 2.76 2.98
C ASP A 174 8.43 2.55 1.45
N ALA A 175 7.28 2.53 0.76
CA ALA A 175 7.20 2.42 -0.69
C ALA A 175 7.97 3.52 -1.45
N LYS A 176 8.16 4.72 -0.88
CA LYS A 176 8.89 5.83 -1.51
C LYS A 176 10.34 5.49 -1.80
N GLY A 177 10.97 4.67 -0.96
CA GLY A 177 12.33 4.22 -1.17
C GLY A 177 12.48 3.03 -2.11
N LEU A 178 11.39 2.37 -2.56
CA LEU A 178 11.51 1.15 -3.36
C LEU A 178 12.26 1.38 -4.68
N ILE A 179 12.06 2.53 -5.33
CA ILE A 179 12.80 2.84 -6.57
C ILE A 179 14.29 3.03 -6.27
N GLY A 180 14.63 3.77 -5.21
CA GLY A 180 16.01 3.90 -4.75
C GLY A 180 16.62 2.53 -4.41
N ALA A 181 15.89 1.69 -3.67
CA ALA A 181 16.31 0.35 -3.31
C ALA A 181 16.51 -0.55 -4.53
N ILE A 182 15.71 -0.43 -5.58
CA ILE A 182 15.89 -1.15 -6.84
C ILE A 182 17.13 -0.64 -7.58
N LEU A 183 17.27 0.67 -7.77
CA LEU A 183 18.39 1.22 -8.54
C LEU A 183 19.73 0.95 -7.86
N PHE A 184 19.86 1.31 -6.58
CA PHE A 184 21.09 1.10 -5.83
C PHE A 184 21.31 -0.36 -5.48
N GLY A 185 20.24 -1.16 -5.31
CA GLY A 185 20.37 -2.59 -5.14
C GLY A 185 20.98 -3.28 -6.36
N ILE A 186 20.59 -2.90 -7.58
CA ILE A 186 21.21 -3.42 -8.82
C ILE A 186 22.66 -2.93 -8.92
N ILE A 187 22.87 -1.61 -8.87
CA ILE A 187 24.18 -0.99 -9.10
C ILE A 187 25.20 -1.53 -8.10
N ALA A 188 24.89 -1.48 -6.81
CA ALA A 188 25.81 -1.90 -5.78
C ALA A 188 26.04 -3.41 -5.78
N THR A 189 24.98 -4.22 -5.94
CA THR A 189 25.15 -5.68 -5.90
C THR A 189 25.93 -6.19 -7.10
N GLU A 190 25.65 -5.72 -8.31
CA GLU A 190 26.41 -6.16 -9.49
C GLU A 190 27.85 -5.66 -9.44
N ALA A 191 28.09 -4.43 -8.99
CA ALA A 191 29.45 -3.92 -8.76
C ALA A 191 30.19 -4.76 -7.71
N PHE A 192 29.57 -5.03 -6.57
CA PHE A 192 30.15 -5.81 -5.48
C PHE A 192 30.48 -7.25 -5.91
N VAL A 193 29.55 -7.93 -6.58
CA VAL A 193 29.75 -9.31 -7.07
C VAL A 193 30.85 -9.35 -8.13
N TYR A 194 30.90 -8.35 -9.02
CA TYR A 194 31.96 -8.22 -10.01
C TYR A 194 33.33 -7.99 -9.35
N LEU A 195 33.45 -7.02 -8.45
CA LEU A 195 34.69 -6.72 -7.73
C LEU A 195 35.17 -7.91 -6.90
N SER A 196 34.26 -8.67 -6.29
CA SER A 196 34.57 -9.88 -5.53
C SER A 196 35.09 -11.04 -6.39
N SER A 197 34.88 -10.99 -7.71
CA SER A 197 35.46 -11.96 -8.65
C SER A 197 36.92 -11.65 -9.00
N LEU A 198 37.40 -10.43 -8.71
CA LEU A 198 38.77 -10.01 -8.98
C LEU A 198 39.71 -10.54 -7.89
N ARG A 199 40.60 -11.47 -8.27
CA ARG A 199 41.55 -12.09 -7.33
C ARG A 199 42.44 -11.07 -6.60
N ALA A 200 42.76 -9.94 -7.24
CA ALA A 200 43.60 -8.89 -6.66
C ALA A 200 42.94 -8.16 -5.48
N LEU A 201 41.61 -8.17 -5.38
CA LEU A 201 40.87 -7.52 -4.29
C LEU A 201 40.55 -8.47 -3.14
N ASN A 202 40.81 -9.77 -3.29
CA ASN A 202 40.48 -10.77 -2.28
C ASN A 202 41.62 -10.92 -1.27
N ILE A 203 41.34 -10.59 0.00
CA ILE A 203 42.29 -10.75 1.11
C ILE A 203 42.28 -12.22 1.56
N LYS A 204 43.42 -12.90 1.41
CA LYS A 204 43.59 -14.29 1.88
C LYS A 204 43.98 -14.29 3.35
N MET A 205 43.21 -15.00 4.18
CA MET A 205 43.54 -15.22 5.58
C MET A 205 44.38 -16.50 5.73
N PRO A 206 45.28 -16.57 6.74
CA PRO A 206 46.02 -17.79 7.07
C PRO A 206 45.11 -18.96 7.45
N ASP A 207 45.61 -20.20 7.31
CA ASP A 207 44.84 -21.42 7.54
C ASP A 207 44.36 -21.61 9.00
N GLY A 208 44.94 -20.88 9.95
CA GLY A 208 44.52 -20.88 11.36
C GLY A 208 43.27 -20.07 11.68
N VAL A 209 42.69 -19.35 10.71
CA VAL A 209 41.55 -18.44 10.91
C VAL A 209 40.22 -19.18 10.67
N PRO A 210 39.20 -19.02 11.54
CA PRO A 210 37.90 -19.64 11.34
C PRO A 210 37.30 -19.35 9.95
N PRO A 211 36.69 -20.35 9.26
CA PRO A 211 36.19 -20.18 7.89
C PRO A 211 35.19 -19.04 7.71
N ALA A 212 34.40 -18.72 8.74
CA ALA A 212 33.47 -17.60 8.71
C ALA A 212 34.18 -16.25 8.60
N VAL A 213 35.28 -16.06 9.35
CA VAL A 213 36.09 -14.84 9.33
C VAL A 213 36.84 -14.73 8.01
N GLY A 214 37.45 -15.83 7.55
CA GLY A 214 38.13 -15.86 6.25
C GLY A 214 37.23 -15.47 5.07
N LYS A 215 35.98 -15.93 5.07
CA LYS A 215 34.99 -15.56 4.03
C LYS A 215 34.67 -14.06 4.04
N SER A 216 34.39 -13.48 5.21
CA SER A 216 34.07 -12.04 5.31
C SER A 216 35.23 -11.15 4.90
N PHE A 217 36.47 -11.48 5.31
CA PHE A 217 37.67 -10.72 4.91
C PHE A 217 37.98 -10.84 3.42
N ALA A 218 37.71 -11.99 2.80
CA ALA A 218 37.94 -12.18 1.37
C ALA A 218 37.16 -11.21 0.49
N VAL A 219 36.00 -10.70 0.96
CA VAL A 219 35.14 -9.77 0.19
C VAL A 219 35.10 -8.35 0.79
N PHE A 220 35.97 -8.08 1.78
CA PHE A 220 36.03 -6.79 2.48
C PHE A 220 36.33 -5.63 1.54
N LEU A 221 37.43 -5.69 0.79
CA LEU A 221 37.85 -4.60 -0.09
C LEU A 221 36.84 -4.36 -1.24
N PRO A 222 36.29 -5.41 -1.91
CA PRO A 222 35.16 -5.24 -2.83
C PRO A 222 33.98 -4.49 -2.21
N ALA A 223 33.59 -4.79 -0.96
CA ALA A 223 32.49 -4.11 -0.29
C ALA A 223 32.81 -2.63 -0.02
N VAL A 224 34.02 -2.34 0.48
CA VAL A 224 34.47 -0.96 0.75
C VAL A 224 34.47 -0.13 -0.54
N ILE A 225 35.01 -0.67 -1.64
CA ILE A 225 35.06 0.03 -2.92
C ILE A 225 33.65 0.29 -3.45
N THR A 226 32.74 -0.67 -3.37
CA THR A 226 31.34 -0.47 -3.78
C THR A 226 30.69 0.67 -3.00
N LEU A 227 30.80 0.65 -1.67
CA LEU A 227 30.19 1.68 -0.82
C LEU A 227 30.82 3.06 -1.04
N ALA A 228 32.16 3.13 -1.14
CA ALA A 228 32.87 4.35 -1.47
C ALA A 228 32.42 4.93 -2.82
N GLY A 229 32.19 4.07 -3.83
CA GLY A 229 31.65 4.46 -5.12
C GLY A 229 30.29 5.14 -5.02
N ILE A 230 29.36 4.61 -4.21
CA ILE A 230 28.06 5.25 -3.97
C ILE A 230 28.21 6.58 -3.22
N GLY A 231 29.10 6.64 -2.22
CA GLY A 231 29.39 7.89 -1.50
C GLY A 231 29.91 8.99 -2.44
N VAL A 232 30.84 8.64 -3.34
CA VAL A 232 31.36 9.55 -4.37
C VAL A 232 30.26 10.00 -5.34
N LEU A 233 29.35 9.10 -5.75
CA LEU A 233 28.22 9.46 -6.60
C LEU A 233 27.29 10.50 -5.94
N ASN A 234 27.04 10.41 -4.63
CA ASN A 234 26.27 11.45 -3.92
C ASN A 234 26.98 12.80 -3.95
N ILE A 235 28.31 12.83 -3.77
CA ILE A 235 29.09 14.07 -3.83
C ILE A 235 28.92 14.73 -5.21
N PHE A 236 28.97 13.95 -6.29
CA PHE A 236 28.75 14.49 -7.64
C PHE A 236 27.36 15.09 -7.84
N VAL A 237 26.31 14.45 -7.30
CA VAL A 237 24.95 15.00 -7.39
C VAL A 237 24.78 16.27 -6.56
N LEU A 238 25.46 16.34 -5.41
CA LEU A 238 25.46 17.53 -4.56
C LEU A 238 26.41 18.62 -5.03
N ALA A 239 27.38 18.31 -5.89
CA ALA A 239 28.43 19.26 -6.29
C ALA A 239 27.86 20.58 -6.84
N PRO A 240 26.83 20.62 -7.70
CA PRO A 240 26.21 21.88 -8.13
C PRO A 240 25.62 22.69 -6.97
N ALA A 241 24.96 22.04 -6.01
CA ALA A 241 24.39 22.69 -4.83
C ALA A 241 25.47 23.21 -3.86
N ILE A 242 26.58 22.46 -3.73
CA ILE A 242 27.75 22.84 -2.92
C ILE A 242 28.46 24.05 -3.55
N ILE A 243 28.68 24.01 -4.87
CA ILE A 243 29.41 25.06 -5.62
C ILE A 243 28.61 26.37 -5.67
N THR A 244 27.28 26.28 -5.79
CA THR A 244 26.41 27.47 -5.87
C THR A 244 26.03 28.06 -4.51
N GLY A 245 26.39 27.40 -3.40
CA GLY A 245 26.01 27.82 -2.04
C GLY A 245 24.51 27.63 -1.72
N ASN A 246 23.72 27.16 -2.69
CA ASN A 246 22.28 26.96 -2.55
C ASN A 246 21.97 25.49 -2.26
N LEU A 247 22.29 25.01 -1.04
CA LEU A 247 21.89 23.69 -0.52
C LEU A 247 20.42 23.73 -0.06
N THR A 248 19.56 24.10 -0.99
CA THR A 248 18.23 24.61 -0.74
C THR A 248 17.22 23.61 -1.27
N VAL A 249 16.69 22.74 -0.41
CA VAL A 249 15.58 21.86 -0.80
C VAL A 249 14.29 22.63 -0.62
N THR A 250 13.70 22.96 -1.76
CA THR A 250 12.44 23.68 -1.91
C THR A 250 11.28 22.70 -1.68
N GLY A 251 10.63 22.79 -0.52
CA GLY A 251 9.49 21.93 -0.16
C GLY A 251 8.19 22.73 -0.06
N ASN A 252 7.09 22.16 -0.56
CA ASN A 252 5.76 22.72 -0.34
C ASN A 252 5.31 22.35 1.07
N ASN A 253 5.20 23.34 1.96
CA ASN A 253 4.76 23.16 3.33
C ASN A 253 3.41 23.85 3.51
N GLN A 254 2.60 23.32 4.42
CA GLN A 254 1.42 24.01 4.92
C GLN A 254 1.56 24.21 6.43
N ALA A 255 1.23 25.40 6.89
CA ALA A 255 1.13 25.74 8.30
C ALA A 255 -0.30 26.16 8.62
N GLN A 256 -0.86 25.62 9.70
CA GLN A 256 -2.07 26.18 10.30
C GLN A 256 -1.67 27.38 11.14
N ILE A 257 -2.20 28.56 10.81
CA ILE A 257 -1.80 29.84 11.42
C ILE A 257 -2.80 30.27 12.50
N ALA A 258 -4.08 30.02 12.26
CA ALA A 258 -5.15 30.16 13.23
C ALA A 258 -6.26 29.15 12.94
N THR A 259 -6.78 28.49 13.97
CA THR A 259 -7.74 27.37 13.86
C THR A 259 -9.15 27.73 14.31
N ASN A 260 -9.31 28.88 14.96
CA ASN A 260 -10.60 29.39 15.44
C ASN A 260 -10.64 30.92 15.40
N LEU A 261 -11.83 31.50 15.54
CA LEU A 261 -12.06 32.94 15.43
C LEU A 261 -11.21 33.77 16.40
N GLN A 262 -11.00 33.28 17.63
CA GLN A 262 -10.23 33.99 18.65
C GLN A 262 -8.74 34.07 18.27
N GLU A 263 -8.18 32.99 17.70
CA GLU A 263 -6.81 32.97 17.16
C GLU A 263 -6.68 33.87 15.92
N VAL A 264 -7.71 33.92 15.07
CA VAL A 264 -7.73 34.81 13.90
C VAL A 264 -7.70 36.28 14.33
N GLU A 265 -8.56 36.67 15.26
CA GLU A 265 -8.58 38.05 15.79
C GLU A 265 -7.26 38.41 16.46
N GLY A 266 -6.72 37.52 17.30
CA GLY A 266 -5.43 37.72 17.93
C GLY A 266 -4.27 37.87 16.92
N LEU A 267 -4.31 37.14 15.80
CA LEU A 267 -3.31 37.27 14.74
C LEU A 267 -3.45 38.57 13.94
N LEU A 268 -4.69 38.97 13.62
CA LEU A 268 -4.96 40.25 12.97
C LEU A 268 -4.49 41.42 13.86
N ASP A 269 -4.73 41.36 15.16
CA ASP A 269 -4.27 42.39 16.11
C ASP A 269 -2.75 42.45 16.23
N LYS A 270 -2.05 41.30 16.19
CA LYS A 270 -0.58 41.28 16.11
C LYS A 270 -0.06 42.00 14.87
N VAL A 271 -0.70 41.76 13.71
CA VAL A 271 -0.31 42.42 12.46
C VAL A 271 -0.68 43.92 12.49
N ARG A 272 -1.83 44.30 13.07
CA ARG A 272 -2.21 45.72 13.30
C ARG A 272 -1.24 46.46 14.21
N GLY A 273 -0.64 45.75 15.17
CA GLY A 273 0.34 46.30 16.10
C GLY A 273 1.70 46.63 15.47
N LEU A 274 1.95 46.21 14.21
CA LEU A 274 3.18 46.54 13.49
C LEU A 274 3.05 47.89 12.79
N THR A 275 4.15 48.66 12.78
CA THR A 275 4.25 49.89 11.98
C THR A 275 4.60 49.57 10.53
N ASN A 276 4.31 50.49 9.60
CA ASN A 276 4.70 50.37 8.19
C ASN A 276 6.21 50.09 8.05
N THR A 277 7.04 50.76 8.85
CA THR A 277 8.50 50.59 8.85
C THR A 277 8.91 49.19 9.30
N GLN A 278 8.25 48.62 10.32
CA GLN A 278 8.54 47.26 10.78
C GLN A 278 8.14 46.21 9.74
N ILE A 279 7.01 46.38 9.06
CA ILE A 279 6.59 45.47 7.98
C ILE A 279 7.57 45.56 6.80
N ALA A 280 7.97 46.78 6.43
CA ALA A 280 8.92 47.04 5.37
C ALA A 280 10.28 46.40 5.64
N GLU A 281 10.77 46.51 6.88
CA GLU A 281 12.02 45.89 7.32
C GLU A 281 11.93 44.35 7.33
N LEU A 282 10.83 43.79 7.85
CA LEU A 282 10.60 42.34 7.89
C LEU A 282 10.56 41.72 6.49
N LEU A 283 9.85 42.36 5.57
CA LEU A 283 9.60 41.86 4.23
C LEU A 283 10.62 42.33 3.19
N LYS A 284 11.56 43.21 3.58
CA LYS A 284 12.54 43.86 2.69
C LYS A 284 11.90 44.60 1.51
N VAL A 285 10.86 45.38 1.81
CA VAL A 285 10.11 46.21 0.85
C VAL A 285 10.15 47.68 1.25
N ASP A 286 9.70 48.57 0.37
CA ASP A 286 9.61 50.00 0.67
C ASP A 286 8.48 50.28 1.69
N ALA A 287 8.78 51.08 2.72
CA ALA A 287 7.84 51.47 3.78
C ALA A 287 6.67 52.33 3.28
N ASP A 288 6.83 53.01 2.15
CA ASP A 288 5.79 53.82 1.52
C ASP A 288 4.97 53.05 0.48
N SER A 289 5.17 51.74 0.37
CA SER A 289 4.40 50.89 -0.54
C SER A 289 2.88 51.07 -0.33
N PRO A 290 2.11 51.47 -1.36
CA PRO A 290 0.68 51.77 -1.23
C PRO A 290 -0.15 50.62 -0.68
N TRP A 291 0.24 49.38 -0.98
CA TRP A 291 -0.45 48.18 -0.53
C TRP A 291 -0.38 47.96 0.98
N ILE A 292 0.66 48.45 1.69
CA ILE A 292 0.79 48.29 3.15
C ILE A 292 -0.31 49.10 3.85
N LYS A 293 -0.50 50.35 3.41
CA LYS A 293 -1.56 51.23 3.94
C LYS A 293 -2.95 50.67 3.60
N ASP A 294 -3.11 50.18 2.38
CA ASP A 294 -4.37 49.56 1.93
C ASP A 294 -4.70 48.26 2.70
N MET A 295 -3.68 47.47 3.03
CA MET A 295 -3.81 46.28 3.87
C MET A 295 -4.38 46.62 5.23
N PHE A 296 -3.81 47.62 5.94
CA PHE A 296 -4.28 48.03 7.27
C PHE A 296 -5.75 48.46 7.28
N ASN A 297 -6.20 49.18 6.24
CA ASN A 297 -7.59 49.60 6.11
C ASN A 297 -8.58 48.44 5.94
N ASN A 298 -8.10 47.31 5.43
CA ASN A 298 -8.89 46.13 5.14
C ASN A 298 -8.61 44.96 6.12
N LEU A 299 -7.76 45.16 7.13
CA LEU A 299 -7.30 44.11 8.03
C LEU A 299 -8.34 43.73 9.09
N THR A 300 -9.55 43.34 8.68
CA THR A 300 -10.64 42.88 9.55
C THR A 300 -11.08 41.46 9.16
N THR A 301 -11.73 40.76 10.10
CA THR A 301 -12.29 39.42 9.85
C THR A 301 -13.30 39.40 8.70
N GLU A 302 -13.89 40.54 8.34
CA GLU A 302 -14.90 40.67 7.29
C GLU A 302 -14.31 41.06 5.92
N LYS A 303 -13.27 41.91 5.89
CA LYS A 303 -12.77 42.52 4.65
C LYS A 303 -11.46 41.92 4.15
N PHE A 304 -10.65 41.35 5.04
CA PHE A 304 -9.26 41.02 4.72
C PHE A 304 -9.14 39.94 3.64
N SER A 305 -9.99 38.91 3.67
CA SER A 305 -10.00 37.86 2.64
C SER A 305 -10.34 38.40 1.25
N GLN A 306 -11.33 39.30 1.16
CA GLN A 306 -11.72 39.92 -0.11
C GLN A 306 -10.61 40.81 -0.67
N TRP A 307 -10.02 41.64 0.19
CA TRP A 307 -8.89 42.48 -0.16
C TRP A 307 -7.67 41.67 -0.59
N TYR A 308 -7.29 40.64 0.17
CA TYR A 308 -6.14 39.79 -0.15
C TYR A 308 -6.33 39.12 -1.53
N ASN A 309 -7.53 38.62 -1.81
CA ASN A 309 -7.83 37.94 -3.06
C ASN A 309 -7.84 38.87 -4.28
N SER A 310 -8.04 40.19 -4.10
CA SER A 310 -7.97 41.17 -5.21
C SER A 310 -6.56 41.59 -5.59
N GLN A 311 -5.54 41.27 -4.77
CA GLN A 311 -4.15 41.66 -5.03
C GLN A 311 -3.45 40.79 -6.07
N GLY A 312 -2.35 41.30 -6.64
CA GLY A 312 -1.42 40.53 -7.48
C GLY A 312 -0.63 39.48 -6.70
N ASN A 313 -0.03 38.52 -7.42
CA ASN A 313 0.66 37.36 -6.80
C ASN A 313 1.81 37.76 -5.87
N ASP A 314 2.59 38.79 -6.22
CA ASP A 314 3.73 39.23 -5.41
C ASP A 314 3.28 39.79 -4.04
N ILE A 315 2.23 40.62 -4.04
CA ILE A 315 1.66 41.20 -2.82
C ILE A 315 1.01 40.11 -1.97
N LYS A 316 0.26 39.19 -2.60
CA LYS A 316 -0.31 38.02 -1.92
C LYS A 316 0.78 37.22 -1.21
N SER A 317 1.90 36.98 -1.88
CA SER A 317 3.01 36.21 -1.34
C SER A 317 3.68 36.90 -0.14
N LEU A 318 3.91 38.21 -0.25
CA LEU A 318 4.44 39.04 0.83
C LEU A 318 3.55 39.07 2.07
N VAL A 319 2.24 39.29 1.86
CA VAL A 319 1.25 39.27 2.94
C VAL A 319 1.18 37.88 3.57
N ALA A 320 1.26 36.82 2.77
CA ALA A 320 1.29 35.46 3.28
C ALA A 320 2.51 35.17 4.15
N ALA A 321 3.70 35.61 3.72
CA ALA A 321 4.93 35.47 4.50
C ALA A 321 4.84 36.22 5.84
N LEU A 322 4.25 37.43 5.85
CA LEU A 322 4.03 38.21 7.06
C LEU A 322 3.15 37.46 8.07
N PHE A 323 1.99 36.97 7.63
CA PHE A 323 1.05 36.26 8.50
C PHE A 323 1.60 34.92 8.99
N LEU A 324 2.29 34.18 8.14
CA LEU A 324 2.97 32.94 8.51
C LEU A 324 4.04 33.17 9.59
N ASN A 325 4.76 34.30 9.50
CA ASN A 325 5.75 34.69 10.49
C ASN A 325 5.12 35.18 11.81
N GLN A 326 4.10 36.04 11.75
CA GLN A 326 3.43 36.57 12.94
C GLN A 326 2.63 35.49 13.70
N GLY A 327 2.17 34.46 13.00
CA GLY A 327 1.59 33.26 13.60
C GLY A 327 2.59 32.37 14.35
N GLN A 328 3.89 32.72 14.37
CA GLN A 328 4.99 31.96 14.99
C GLN A 328 5.20 30.56 14.40
N ASN A 329 4.68 30.29 13.19
CA ASN A 329 4.75 28.97 12.58
C ASN A 329 5.93 28.82 11.61
N VAL A 330 6.48 29.93 11.09
CA VAL A 330 7.51 29.92 10.05
C VAL A 330 8.45 31.12 10.22
N SER A 331 9.76 30.91 10.22
CA SER A 331 10.72 32.01 10.20
C SER A 331 10.78 32.64 8.81
N LEU A 332 10.97 33.96 8.71
CA LEU A 332 11.16 34.64 7.41
C LEU A 332 12.37 34.09 6.62
N GLY A 333 13.34 33.49 7.31
CA GLY A 333 14.48 32.81 6.68
C GLY A 333 14.16 31.43 6.11
N ASP A 334 13.01 30.84 6.45
CA ASP A 334 12.62 29.52 5.97
C ASP A 334 11.97 29.59 4.58
N PHE A 335 11.54 30.77 4.11
CA PHE A 335 10.94 30.94 2.80
C PHE A 335 11.96 30.83 1.68
N HIS A 336 11.61 30.12 0.60
CA HIS A 336 12.42 30.07 -0.61
C HIS A 336 12.57 31.45 -1.27
N HIS A 337 11.45 32.16 -1.41
CA HIS A 337 11.42 33.58 -1.72
C HIS A 337 10.24 34.24 -1.00
N LEU A 338 10.41 35.47 -0.52
CA LEU A 338 9.33 36.21 0.13
C LEU A 338 8.23 36.63 -0.86
N ASN A 339 8.60 36.83 -2.13
CA ASN A 339 7.71 37.36 -3.17
C ASN A 339 7.10 36.28 -4.07
N ALA A 340 7.35 34.99 -3.80
CA ALA A 340 6.84 33.91 -4.65
C ALA A 340 6.38 32.70 -3.85
N ASP A 341 5.33 32.05 -4.35
CA ASP A 341 4.81 30.74 -3.92
C ASP A 341 4.31 30.62 -2.47
N ASN A 342 4.19 31.74 -1.75
CA ASN A 342 3.49 31.82 -0.46
C ASN A 342 2.02 32.21 -0.66
N ILE A 343 1.11 31.51 0.02
CA ILE A 343 -0.34 31.67 -0.16
C ILE A 343 -1.02 31.55 1.20
N LEU A 344 -1.81 32.56 1.60
CA LEU A 344 -2.82 32.42 2.65
C LEU A 344 -4.09 31.81 2.09
N ASN A 345 -4.61 30.80 2.79
CA ASN A 345 -5.95 30.28 2.59
C ASN A 345 -6.79 30.65 3.80
N PHE A 346 -7.93 31.28 3.52
CA PHE A 346 -8.89 31.71 4.52
C PHE A 346 -9.92 30.63 4.73
N GLY A 347 -10.18 30.29 5.98
CA GLY A 347 -11.38 29.58 6.34
C GLY A 347 -12.47 30.55 6.72
N LEU A 348 -13.63 30.50 6.06
CA LEU A 348 -14.72 31.45 6.24
C LEU A 348 -15.90 30.79 6.95
N ASP A 349 -16.55 31.52 7.86
CA ASP A 349 -17.81 31.10 8.47
C ASP A 349 -19.01 31.33 7.54
N ALA A 350 -20.20 30.93 8.00
CA ALA A 350 -21.46 31.07 7.24
C ALA A 350 -21.83 32.53 6.90
N ASN A 351 -21.20 33.52 7.55
CA ASN A 351 -21.41 34.94 7.31
C ASN A 351 -20.27 35.57 6.49
N GLY A 352 -19.33 34.76 5.99
CA GLY A 352 -18.18 35.20 5.22
C GLY A 352 -17.05 35.81 6.04
N LYS A 353 -17.06 35.66 7.38
CA LYS A 353 -15.97 36.12 8.25
C LYS A 353 -14.86 35.08 8.33
N ILE A 354 -13.62 35.53 8.48
CA ILE A 354 -12.47 34.64 8.65
C ILE A 354 -12.57 33.92 10.01
N ALA A 355 -12.78 32.61 9.97
CA ALA A 355 -12.85 31.71 11.13
C ALA A 355 -11.59 30.85 11.31
N ALA A 356 -10.79 30.67 10.27
CA ALA A 356 -9.48 30.02 10.33
C ALA A 356 -8.53 30.63 9.28
N LEU A 357 -7.23 30.48 9.49
CA LEU A 357 -6.17 30.90 8.57
C LEU A 357 -5.15 29.78 8.45
N THR A 358 -4.87 29.37 7.22
CA THR A 358 -3.74 28.49 6.89
C THR A 358 -2.85 29.19 5.88
N GLY A 359 -1.58 28.83 5.85
CA GLY A 359 -0.67 29.31 4.82
C GLY A 359 0.07 28.16 4.19
N SER A 360 0.07 28.13 2.85
CA SER A 360 1.01 27.34 2.07
C SER A 360 2.24 28.19 1.84
N TYR A 361 3.41 27.60 1.99
CA TYR A 361 4.65 28.27 1.64
C TYR A 361 5.65 27.27 1.12
N VAL A 362 6.51 27.79 0.27
CA VAL A 362 7.63 27.05 -0.23
C VAL A 362 8.80 27.34 0.68
N SER A 363 9.20 26.33 1.47
CA SER A 363 10.32 26.48 2.37
C SER A 363 11.60 26.00 1.71
N THR A 364 12.68 26.72 1.98
CA THR A 364 14.02 26.27 1.69
C THR A 364 14.58 25.63 2.95
N LYS A 365 14.58 24.30 3.01
CA LYS A 365 15.34 23.61 4.06
C LYS A 365 16.80 23.57 3.64
N LEU A 366 17.59 24.45 4.26
CA LEU A 366 19.05 24.43 4.20
C LEU A 366 19.56 23.27 5.05
N GLY A 367 19.62 22.08 4.44
CA GLY A 367 20.02 20.86 5.12
C GLY A 367 20.72 19.87 4.19
N PRO A 368 22.03 19.65 4.31
CA PRO A 368 22.73 18.57 3.58
C PRO A 368 22.23 17.17 3.94
N THR A 369 21.41 17.04 5.00
CA THR A 369 20.81 15.77 5.46
C THR A 369 19.60 15.31 4.65
N GLN A 370 19.02 16.15 3.79
CA GLN A 370 17.74 15.84 3.11
C GLN A 370 17.85 15.59 1.61
N PHE A 371 19.03 15.76 1.01
CA PHE A 371 19.22 15.67 -0.45
C PHE A 371 20.25 14.62 -0.86
N GLY A 372 19.97 13.34 -0.57
CA GLY A 372 20.70 12.23 -1.18
C GLY A 372 20.23 11.94 -2.61
N LEU A 373 20.98 11.12 -3.34
CA LEU A 373 20.56 10.54 -4.63
C LEU A 373 19.13 9.96 -4.60
N ASN A 374 18.72 9.33 -3.49
CA ASN A 374 17.34 8.83 -3.35
C ASN A 374 16.30 9.95 -3.46
N ALA A 375 16.57 11.12 -2.86
CA ALA A 375 15.68 12.28 -2.93
C ALA A 375 15.67 12.89 -4.33
N ALA A 376 16.84 13.01 -4.98
CA ALA A 376 16.94 13.50 -6.35
C ALA A 376 16.17 12.60 -7.34
N ILE A 377 16.29 11.28 -7.20
CA ILE A 377 15.55 10.31 -8.01
C ILE A 377 14.05 10.41 -7.76
N TYR A 378 13.65 10.44 -6.49
CA TYR A 378 12.25 10.59 -6.11
C TYR A 378 11.65 11.90 -6.66
N GLN A 379 12.37 13.02 -6.55
CA GLN A 379 11.95 14.31 -7.08
C GLN A 379 11.92 14.32 -8.61
N PHE A 380 12.89 13.70 -9.27
CA PHE A 380 12.91 13.54 -10.73
C PHE A 380 11.64 12.83 -11.22
N PHE A 381 11.28 11.70 -10.60
CA PHE A 381 10.07 10.98 -11.00
C PHE A 381 8.80 11.76 -10.67
N THR A 382 8.69 12.32 -9.46
CA THR A 382 7.48 13.04 -9.04
C THR A 382 7.27 14.34 -9.83
N SER A 383 8.31 15.13 -10.09
CA SER A 383 8.23 16.41 -10.82
C SER A 383 7.65 16.29 -12.23
N TRP A 384 7.96 15.20 -12.95
CA TRP A 384 7.40 14.93 -14.27
C TRP A 384 5.87 14.78 -14.24
N PHE A 385 5.33 14.30 -13.13
CA PHE A 385 3.91 13.98 -12.98
C PHE A 385 3.11 15.05 -12.23
N ILE A 386 3.76 15.88 -11.41
CA ILE A 386 3.09 16.97 -10.67
C ILE A 386 2.37 17.92 -11.64
N GLY A 387 3.02 18.32 -12.74
CA GLY A 387 2.40 19.20 -13.74
C GLY A 387 1.13 18.61 -14.40
N PHE A 388 1.05 17.28 -14.53
CA PHE A 388 -0.16 16.62 -15.01
C PHE A 388 -1.25 16.53 -13.94
N ALA A 389 -0.85 16.42 -12.67
CA ALA A 389 -1.76 16.31 -11.54
C ALA A 389 -2.42 17.65 -11.16
N THR A 390 -1.71 18.76 -11.32
CA THR A 390 -2.21 20.12 -11.04
C THR A 390 -2.92 20.77 -12.24
N GLY A 391 -2.89 20.14 -13.43
CA GLY A 391 -3.62 20.54 -14.62
C GLY A 391 -4.83 19.64 -14.93
N SER A 392 -5.34 19.68 -16.16
CA SER A 392 -6.44 18.80 -16.62
C SER A 392 -6.03 17.35 -16.89
N GLY A 393 -4.76 16.99 -16.65
CA GLY A 393 -4.17 15.69 -16.96
C GLY A 393 -4.42 14.58 -15.92
N GLY A 394 -5.13 14.87 -14.82
CA GLY A 394 -5.30 13.95 -13.70
C GLY A 394 -5.86 12.57 -14.08
N LEU A 395 -6.80 12.50 -15.01
CA LEU A 395 -7.36 11.22 -15.48
C LEU A 395 -6.33 10.39 -16.26
N GLY A 396 -5.55 11.04 -17.13
CA GLY A 396 -4.48 10.38 -17.87
C GLY A 396 -3.41 9.82 -16.93
N LEU A 397 -3.02 10.61 -15.92
CA LEU A 397 -2.08 10.18 -14.89
C LEU A 397 -2.62 8.97 -14.10
N ALA A 398 -3.90 9.02 -13.71
CA ALA A 398 -4.55 7.93 -13.02
C ALA A 398 -4.57 6.64 -13.88
N ILE A 399 -4.92 6.72 -15.17
CA ILE A 399 -4.90 5.57 -16.09
C ILE A 399 -3.49 4.96 -16.20
N VAL A 400 -2.47 5.81 -16.35
CA VAL A 400 -1.06 5.38 -16.41
C VAL A 400 -0.68 4.62 -15.14
N PHE A 401 -1.03 5.16 -13.97
CA PHE A 401 -0.81 4.50 -12.69
C PHE A 401 -1.47 3.12 -12.64
N VAL A 402 -2.78 3.04 -12.92
CA VAL A 402 -3.54 1.77 -12.89
C VAL A 402 -2.95 0.73 -13.85
N PHE A 403 -2.60 1.16 -15.05
CA PHE A 403 -2.03 0.30 -16.07
C PHE A 403 -0.70 -0.31 -15.60
N PHE A 404 0.20 0.51 -15.05
CA PHE A 404 1.50 0.02 -14.59
C PHE A 404 1.38 -0.89 -13.36
N VAL A 405 0.43 -0.63 -12.45
CA VAL A 405 0.13 -1.56 -11.35
C VAL A 405 -0.20 -2.96 -11.90
N GLY A 406 -1.13 -3.04 -12.85
CA GLY A 406 -1.51 -4.32 -13.47
C GLY A 406 -0.38 -4.96 -14.27
N PHE A 407 0.40 -4.15 -14.99
CA PHE A 407 1.55 -4.57 -15.78
C PHE A 407 2.65 -5.23 -14.93
N PHE A 408 3.02 -4.63 -13.80
CA PHE A 408 4.05 -5.20 -12.92
C PHE A 408 3.57 -6.49 -12.24
N TRP A 409 2.31 -6.51 -11.79
CA TRP A 409 1.70 -7.71 -11.23
C TRP A 409 1.64 -8.87 -12.22
N PHE A 410 1.49 -8.60 -13.52
CA PHE A 410 1.56 -9.64 -14.55
C PHE A 410 2.90 -10.38 -14.56
N PHE A 411 4.01 -9.70 -14.23
CA PHE A 411 5.33 -10.32 -14.08
C PHE A 411 5.58 -10.87 -12.67
N GLY A 412 4.61 -10.76 -11.76
CA GLY A 412 4.72 -11.16 -10.35
C GLY A 412 5.45 -10.14 -9.48
N VAL A 413 5.74 -8.95 -10.01
CA VAL A 413 6.26 -7.82 -9.22
C VAL A 413 5.08 -7.14 -8.54
N HIS A 414 5.23 -6.78 -7.26
CA HIS A 414 4.14 -6.16 -6.49
C HIS A 414 3.82 -4.75 -6.99
N GLY A 415 2.95 -4.65 -8.01
CA GLY A 415 2.73 -3.43 -8.79
C GLY A 415 2.26 -2.25 -7.96
N SER A 416 1.33 -2.44 -7.03
CA SER A 416 0.80 -1.36 -6.19
C SER A 416 1.91 -0.68 -5.37
N ASN A 417 2.70 -1.44 -4.61
CA ASN A 417 3.80 -0.89 -3.80
C ASN A 417 4.91 -0.28 -4.66
N LEU A 418 5.24 -0.88 -5.81
CA LEU A 418 6.25 -0.31 -6.71
C LEU A 418 5.82 1.06 -7.26
N MET A 419 4.56 1.16 -7.70
CA MET A 419 4.02 2.41 -8.24
C MET A 419 3.72 3.44 -7.15
N ALA A 420 3.45 2.99 -5.92
CA ALA A 420 3.12 3.85 -4.80
C ALA A 420 4.19 4.90 -4.53
N GLY A 421 5.47 4.53 -4.58
CA GLY A 421 6.58 5.45 -4.33
C GLY A 421 6.65 6.65 -5.29
N VAL A 422 6.05 6.57 -6.47
CA VAL A 422 6.01 7.67 -7.46
C VAL A 422 4.69 8.43 -7.40
N PHE A 423 3.58 7.70 -7.33
CA PHE A 423 2.25 8.28 -7.57
C PHE A 423 1.51 8.64 -6.28
N GLU A 424 1.67 7.89 -5.19
CA GLU A 424 0.95 8.18 -3.94
C GLU A 424 1.26 9.55 -3.35
N PRO A 425 2.49 10.07 -3.35
CA PRO A 425 2.76 11.43 -2.87
C PRO A 425 1.92 12.49 -3.57
N ILE A 426 1.72 12.33 -4.88
CA ILE A 426 0.90 13.21 -5.71
C ILE A 426 -0.56 13.08 -5.28
N PHE A 427 -1.06 11.85 -5.13
CA PHE A 427 -2.45 11.61 -4.76
C PHE A 427 -2.77 12.00 -3.30
N TRP A 428 -1.80 11.91 -2.39
CA TRP A 428 -1.89 12.43 -1.03
C TRP A 428 -1.78 13.95 -0.98
N MET A 429 -0.98 14.57 -1.84
CA MET A 429 -0.96 16.02 -2.01
C MET A 429 -2.33 16.53 -2.45
N VAL A 430 -2.97 15.89 -3.44
CA VAL A 430 -4.33 16.23 -3.87
C VAL A 430 -5.33 16.07 -2.72
N LEU A 431 -5.23 14.99 -1.94
CA LEU A 431 -6.07 14.84 -0.75
C LEU A 431 -5.82 15.97 0.26
N GLY A 432 -4.56 16.32 0.53
CA GLY A 432 -4.18 17.39 1.46
C GLY A 432 -4.75 18.73 1.05
N ILE A 433 -4.72 19.07 -0.25
CA ILE A 433 -5.38 20.25 -0.80
C ILE A 433 -6.88 20.21 -0.50
N ASN A 434 -7.56 19.10 -0.82
CA ASN A 434 -8.98 18.94 -0.57
C ASN A 434 -9.33 19.08 0.92
N THR A 435 -8.59 18.41 1.81
CA THR A 435 -8.78 18.47 3.27
C THR A 435 -8.58 19.89 3.78
N SER A 436 -7.52 20.57 3.35
CA SER A 436 -7.19 21.93 3.77
C SER A 436 -8.28 22.93 3.36
N LEU A 437 -8.75 22.85 2.10
CA LEU A 437 -9.83 23.70 1.60
C LEU A 437 -11.15 23.45 2.33
N VAL A 438 -11.54 22.19 2.54
CA VAL A 438 -12.80 21.85 3.21
C VAL A 438 -12.78 22.25 4.69
N ASN A 439 -11.66 22.04 5.39
CA ASN A 439 -11.52 22.44 6.79
C ASN A 439 -11.53 23.96 6.97
N GLY A 440 -11.02 24.71 6.00
CA GLY A 440 -11.10 26.17 6.00
C GLY A 440 -12.49 26.67 5.65
N LEU A 441 -12.98 26.34 4.45
CA LEU A 441 -14.12 27.03 3.83
C LEU A 441 -15.46 26.33 4.03
N GLY A 442 -15.46 25.12 4.61
CA GLY A 442 -16.59 24.21 4.48
C GLY A 442 -16.67 23.61 3.08
N TYR A 443 -17.38 22.48 2.95
CA TYR A 443 -17.33 21.68 1.73
C TYR A 443 -17.85 22.41 0.49
N ASP A 444 -19.01 23.07 0.59
CA ASP A 444 -19.68 23.64 -0.59
C ASP A 444 -18.91 24.81 -1.19
N VAL A 445 -18.32 25.66 -0.34
CA VAL A 445 -17.47 26.78 -0.77
C VAL A 445 -16.14 26.24 -1.30
N ALA A 446 -15.53 25.25 -0.64
CA ALA A 446 -14.31 24.60 -1.11
C ALA A 446 -14.48 23.99 -2.51
N ALA A 447 -15.58 23.29 -2.77
CA ALA A 447 -15.88 22.71 -4.07
C ALA A 447 -16.08 23.79 -5.15
N ALA A 448 -16.71 24.91 -4.81
CA ALA A 448 -16.92 26.04 -5.72
C ALA A 448 -15.63 26.75 -6.15
N THR A 449 -14.54 26.64 -5.39
CA THR A 449 -13.23 27.21 -5.77
C THR A 449 -12.64 26.59 -7.04
N GLY A 450 -13.11 25.40 -7.44
CA GLY A 450 -12.53 24.65 -8.55
C GLY A 450 -11.11 24.11 -8.29
N SER A 451 -10.56 24.31 -7.08
CA SER A 451 -9.19 23.93 -6.74
C SER A 451 -9.08 22.53 -6.12
N MET A 452 -10.21 21.85 -5.92
CA MET A 452 -10.24 20.47 -5.41
C MET A 452 -9.99 19.46 -6.53
N GLY A 453 -9.24 18.39 -6.22
CA GLY A 453 -8.92 17.33 -7.18
C GLY A 453 -9.69 16.03 -6.94
N VAL A 454 -10.00 15.32 -8.02
CA VAL A 454 -10.73 14.03 -7.97
C VAL A 454 -9.84 12.87 -7.50
N PHE A 455 -8.65 12.75 -8.07
CA PHE A 455 -7.79 11.57 -7.95
C PHE A 455 -6.90 11.62 -6.71
N THR A 456 -7.53 11.47 -5.55
CA THR A 456 -6.84 11.31 -4.26
C THR A 456 -6.45 9.86 -4.02
N LYS A 457 -5.55 9.58 -3.08
CA LYS A 457 -5.23 8.19 -2.72
C LYS A 457 -6.48 7.39 -2.29
N PRO A 458 -7.34 7.92 -1.39
CA PRO A 458 -8.54 7.20 -0.99
C PRO A 458 -9.58 7.00 -2.11
N PHE A 459 -9.58 7.84 -3.16
CA PHE A 459 -10.41 7.61 -4.34
C PHE A 459 -10.06 6.28 -5.03
N PHE A 460 -8.78 5.98 -5.20
CA PHE A 460 -8.33 4.70 -5.76
C PHE A 460 -8.71 3.52 -4.86
N ASP A 461 -8.58 3.67 -3.54
CA ASP A 461 -8.95 2.64 -2.57
C ASP A 461 -10.47 2.40 -2.51
N SER A 462 -11.27 3.38 -2.90
CA SER A 462 -12.74 3.30 -2.85
C SER A 462 -13.34 2.68 -4.12
N TYR A 463 -12.76 2.97 -5.28
CA TYR A 463 -13.34 2.59 -6.57
C TYR A 463 -12.44 1.63 -7.37
N MET A 464 -11.13 1.84 -7.41
CA MET A 464 -10.23 1.07 -8.27
C MET A 464 -9.87 -0.30 -7.67
N TYR A 465 -9.55 -0.34 -6.38
CA TYR A 465 -9.02 -1.53 -5.69
C TYR A 465 -10.10 -2.47 -5.12
N VAL A 466 -11.20 -2.71 -5.83
CA VAL A 466 -12.29 -3.60 -5.35
C VAL A 466 -11.80 -5.05 -5.19
N GLY A 467 -11.42 -5.46 -3.98
CA GLY A 467 -10.72 -6.75 -3.78
C GLY A 467 -9.20 -6.66 -3.73
N GLY A 468 -8.66 -5.45 -3.86
CA GLY A 468 -7.25 -5.13 -4.04
C GLY A 468 -6.88 -4.95 -5.53
N SER A 469 -5.62 -5.21 -5.89
CA SER A 469 -5.13 -5.02 -7.26
C SER A 469 -5.90 -5.86 -8.29
N GLY A 470 -6.29 -5.23 -9.40
CA GLY A 470 -7.01 -5.92 -10.48
C GLY A 470 -8.51 -6.07 -10.26
N ALA A 471 -9.08 -5.46 -9.22
CA ALA A 471 -10.50 -5.58 -8.90
C ALA A 471 -10.94 -7.06 -8.69
N THR A 472 -10.10 -7.83 -7.98
CA THR A 472 -10.18 -9.29 -7.91
C THR A 472 -11.34 -9.83 -7.10
N LEU A 473 -12.08 -9.00 -6.36
CA LEU A 473 -13.26 -9.50 -5.64
C LEU A 473 -14.32 -10.02 -6.63
N GLY A 474 -14.44 -9.39 -7.79
CA GLY A 474 -15.28 -9.88 -8.89
C GLY A 474 -14.89 -11.28 -9.34
N LEU A 475 -13.58 -11.53 -9.51
CA LEU A 475 -13.02 -12.86 -9.83
C LEU A 475 -13.37 -13.91 -8.78
N LEU A 476 -13.19 -13.58 -7.49
CA LEU A 476 -13.43 -14.50 -6.39
C LEU A 476 -14.89 -14.94 -6.31
N ILE A 477 -15.81 -13.97 -6.32
CA ILE A 477 -17.25 -14.24 -6.23
C ILE A 477 -17.74 -15.04 -7.45
N MET A 478 -17.32 -14.65 -8.66
CA MET A 478 -17.70 -15.38 -9.87
C MET A 478 -17.07 -16.76 -9.97
N THR A 479 -15.94 -17.01 -9.30
CA THR A 479 -15.37 -18.36 -9.23
C THR A 479 -16.31 -19.32 -8.50
N PHE A 480 -16.95 -18.91 -7.39
CA PHE A 480 -17.87 -19.80 -6.67
C PHE A 480 -19.05 -20.24 -7.54
N GLY A 481 -19.66 -19.29 -8.26
CA GLY A 481 -20.83 -19.54 -9.11
C GLY A 481 -20.50 -20.29 -10.41
N PHE A 482 -19.44 -19.88 -11.12
CA PHE A 482 -19.24 -20.24 -12.52
C PHE A 482 -17.98 -21.06 -12.81
N SER A 483 -17.00 -21.11 -11.89
CA SER A 483 -15.83 -21.95 -12.09
C SER A 483 -16.20 -23.44 -11.99
N LYS A 484 -15.60 -24.26 -12.85
CA LYS A 484 -15.66 -25.73 -12.77
C LYS A 484 -14.33 -26.31 -12.26
N ARG A 485 -13.39 -25.46 -11.83
CA ARG A 485 -12.12 -25.87 -11.25
C ARG A 485 -12.24 -25.90 -9.73
N ARG A 486 -12.28 -27.09 -9.14
CA ARG A 486 -12.44 -27.28 -7.68
C ARG A 486 -11.31 -26.62 -6.89
N GLU A 487 -10.07 -26.76 -7.36
CA GLU A 487 -8.88 -26.13 -6.79
C GLU A 487 -9.01 -24.60 -6.66
N LEU A 488 -9.56 -23.90 -7.67
CA LEU A 488 -9.77 -22.45 -7.60
C LEU A 488 -10.89 -22.07 -6.64
N LYS A 489 -11.92 -22.91 -6.48
CA LYS A 489 -12.98 -22.66 -5.49
C LYS A 489 -12.47 -22.74 -4.06
N GLU A 490 -11.56 -23.67 -3.78
CA GLU A 490 -10.90 -23.74 -2.47
C GLU A 490 -10.04 -22.50 -2.23
N VAL A 491 -9.22 -22.09 -3.20
CA VAL A 491 -8.46 -20.83 -3.09
C VAL A 491 -9.40 -19.64 -2.86
N ALA A 492 -10.49 -19.53 -3.63
CA ALA A 492 -11.45 -18.46 -3.48
C ALA A 492 -12.06 -18.41 -2.07
N LYS A 493 -12.38 -19.58 -1.50
CA LYS A 493 -12.94 -19.69 -0.14
C LYS A 493 -12.05 -19.05 0.92
N TYR A 494 -10.73 -19.25 0.82
CA TYR A 494 -9.77 -18.67 1.75
C TYR A 494 -9.43 -17.21 1.42
N ALA A 495 -9.44 -16.84 0.14
CA ALA A 495 -9.04 -15.50 -0.29
C ALA A 495 -10.15 -14.45 -0.19
N THR A 496 -11.43 -14.84 -0.29
CA THR A 496 -12.57 -13.89 -0.30
C THR A 496 -12.67 -13.04 0.96
N PRO A 497 -12.54 -13.58 2.19
CA PRO A 497 -12.56 -12.75 3.40
C PRO A 497 -11.47 -11.67 3.39
N ALA A 498 -10.26 -12.01 2.94
CA ALA A 498 -9.16 -11.06 2.80
C ALA A 498 -9.45 -10.01 1.71
N GLY A 499 -10.00 -10.44 0.57
CA GLY A 499 -10.37 -9.56 -0.54
C GLY A 499 -11.43 -8.52 -0.17
N VAL A 500 -12.38 -8.82 0.71
CA VAL A 500 -13.34 -7.81 1.20
C VAL A 500 -12.63 -6.63 1.86
N PHE A 501 -11.50 -6.89 2.52
CA PHE A 501 -10.63 -5.88 3.13
C PHE A 501 -9.47 -5.46 2.22
N GLN A 502 -9.62 -5.66 0.90
CA GLN A 502 -8.68 -5.27 -0.14
C GLN A 502 -7.29 -5.95 -0.06
N ILE A 503 -7.17 -7.01 0.75
CA ILE A 503 -5.94 -7.82 0.87
C ILE A 503 -5.97 -8.89 -0.23
N ASN A 504 -5.02 -8.81 -1.17
CA ASN A 504 -5.10 -9.50 -2.46
C ASN A 504 -4.06 -10.60 -2.65
N GLU A 505 -3.05 -10.69 -1.78
CA GLU A 505 -1.97 -11.65 -1.88
C GLU A 505 -2.47 -13.10 -1.97
N PRO A 506 -3.48 -13.54 -1.17
CA PRO A 506 -4.03 -14.89 -1.32
C PRO A 506 -4.61 -15.17 -2.71
N VAL A 507 -5.13 -14.14 -3.41
CA VAL A 507 -5.66 -14.28 -4.77
C VAL A 507 -4.53 -14.31 -5.79
N ILE A 508 -3.61 -13.34 -5.75
CA ILE A 508 -2.56 -13.20 -6.77
C ILE A 508 -1.68 -14.45 -6.84
N PHE A 509 -1.35 -15.03 -5.69
CA PHE A 509 -0.49 -16.20 -5.62
C PHE A 509 -1.27 -17.52 -5.62
N GLY A 510 -2.53 -17.51 -5.18
CA GLY A 510 -3.39 -18.69 -5.21
C GLY A 510 -3.99 -18.97 -6.59
N TYR A 511 -4.28 -17.93 -7.38
CA TYR A 511 -4.72 -18.06 -8.75
C TYR A 511 -3.53 -17.99 -9.72
N PRO A 512 -3.65 -18.63 -10.90
CA PRO A 512 -2.67 -18.44 -11.96
C PRO A 512 -2.92 -17.08 -12.65
N ILE A 513 -2.72 -15.96 -11.95
CA ILE A 513 -2.83 -14.60 -12.54
C ILE A 513 -1.49 -14.19 -13.15
N VAL A 514 -0.40 -14.41 -12.42
CA VAL A 514 0.97 -14.11 -12.86
C VAL A 514 1.29 -14.88 -14.15
N LEU A 515 1.77 -14.16 -15.17
CA LEU A 515 2.08 -14.66 -16.50
C LEU A 515 0.91 -15.35 -17.24
N ASN A 516 -0.33 -15.18 -16.77
CA ASN A 516 -1.51 -15.74 -17.44
C ASN A 516 -2.20 -14.73 -18.33
N VAL A 517 -2.11 -14.97 -19.63
CA VAL A 517 -2.72 -14.14 -20.69
C VAL A 517 -4.24 -14.08 -20.62
N VAL A 518 -4.91 -15.07 -20.02
CA VAL A 518 -6.38 -15.04 -19.87
C VAL A 518 -6.78 -14.00 -18.84
N TYR A 519 -6.10 -14.00 -17.69
CA TYR A 519 -6.45 -13.11 -16.58
C TYR A 519 -5.80 -11.73 -16.66
N ILE A 520 -4.71 -11.53 -17.43
CA ILE A 520 -4.10 -10.20 -17.58
C ILE A 520 -5.08 -9.15 -18.10
N VAL A 521 -6.00 -9.54 -18.99
CA VAL A 521 -6.97 -8.61 -19.58
C VAL A 521 -7.92 -8.08 -18.51
N PRO A 522 -8.71 -8.91 -17.81
CA PRO A 522 -9.57 -8.39 -16.75
C PRO A 522 -8.79 -7.76 -15.60
N PHE A 523 -7.58 -8.26 -15.31
CA PHE A 523 -6.74 -7.72 -14.25
C PHE A 523 -6.23 -6.29 -14.51
N ILE A 524 -5.96 -5.92 -15.76
CA ILE A 524 -5.55 -4.54 -16.11
C ILE A 524 -6.77 -3.66 -16.34
N PHE A 525 -7.78 -4.15 -17.07
CA PHE A 525 -8.86 -3.31 -17.56
C PHE A 525 -10.02 -3.15 -16.56
N ALA A 526 -10.30 -4.11 -15.67
CA ALA A 526 -11.37 -3.93 -14.67
C ALA A 526 -11.11 -2.72 -13.75
N PRO A 527 -9.90 -2.55 -13.18
CA PRO A 527 -9.58 -1.33 -12.41
C PRO A 527 -9.69 -0.03 -13.22
N ILE A 528 -9.35 -0.06 -14.52
CA ILE A 528 -9.47 1.10 -15.40
C ILE A 528 -10.95 1.45 -15.62
N LEU A 529 -11.81 0.45 -15.83
CA LEU A 529 -13.26 0.67 -15.93
C LEU A 529 -13.81 1.27 -14.62
N ASN A 530 -13.38 0.74 -13.47
CA ASN A 530 -13.77 1.29 -12.18
C ASN A 530 -13.29 2.72 -11.96
N LEU A 531 -12.09 3.06 -12.43
CA LEU A 531 -11.57 4.42 -12.43
C LEU A 531 -12.50 5.36 -13.22
N PHE A 532 -12.93 4.95 -14.42
CA PHE A 532 -13.86 5.74 -15.24
C PHE A 532 -15.22 5.89 -14.54
N ILE A 533 -15.75 4.83 -13.93
CA ILE A 533 -17.01 4.89 -13.18
C ILE A 533 -16.87 5.90 -12.03
N GLY A 534 -15.85 5.76 -11.18
CA GLY A 534 -15.62 6.71 -10.08
C GLY A 534 -15.45 8.16 -10.58
N TRP A 535 -14.77 8.35 -11.71
CA TRP A 535 -14.57 9.67 -12.31
C TRP A 535 -15.86 10.28 -12.88
N ILE A 536 -16.70 9.49 -13.55
CA ILE A 536 -18.00 9.95 -14.07
C ILE A 536 -18.90 10.43 -12.94
N PHE A 537 -18.93 9.71 -11.81
CA PHE A 537 -19.75 10.10 -10.66
C PHE A 537 -19.13 11.22 -9.81
N SER A 538 -17.87 11.58 -10.07
CA SER A 538 -17.17 12.65 -9.35
C SER A 538 -17.72 14.05 -9.69
N PRO A 539 -17.35 15.08 -8.89
CA PRO A 539 -17.76 16.44 -9.19
C PRO A 539 -17.23 17.03 -10.49
N ALA A 540 -16.20 16.42 -11.09
CA ALA A 540 -15.66 16.88 -12.37
C ALA A 540 -16.56 16.55 -13.57
N VAL A 541 -17.54 15.65 -13.42
CA VAL A 541 -18.41 15.21 -14.54
C VAL A 541 -19.89 15.32 -14.17
N LEU A 542 -20.40 14.52 -13.23
CA LEU A 542 -21.82 14.50 -12.87
C LEU A 542 -22.17 15.28 -11.60
N GLY A 543 -21.22 15.55 -10.70
CA GLY A 543 -21.55 16.19 -9.42
C GLY A 543 -22.33 15.29 -8.46
N PHE A 544 -22.39 13.98 -8.71
CA PHE A 544 -23.27 13.09 -7.95
C PHE A 544 -22.72 12.73 -6.56
N VAL A 545 -21.41 12.53 -6.46
CA VAL A 545 -20.69 12.24 -5.21
C VAL A 545 -19.70 13.35 -4.91
N LYS A 546 -19.55 13.70 -3.63
CA LYS A 546 -18.55 14.66 -3.16
C LYS A 546 -17.11 14.24 -3.46
N TYR A 547 -16.19 15.23 -3.53
CA TYR A 547 -14.75 14.99 -3.53
C TYR A 547 -14.35 14.21 -2.28
N SER A 548 -13.28 13.42 -2.39
CA SER A 548 -12.67 12.80 -1.22
C SER A 548 -11.76 13.81 -0.52
N TYR A 549 -11.96 14.00 0.78
CA TYR A 549 -11.21 14.95 1.61
C TYR A 549 -10.91 14.41 3.01
N VAL A 550 -11.33 13.19 3.33
CA VAL A 550 -11.00 12.48 4.56
C VAL A 550 -10.18 11.24 4.21
N ALA A 551 -9.13 10.97 4.97
CA ALA A 551 -8.34 9.76 4.81
C ALA A 551 -9.08 8.56 5.40
N ALA A 552 -9.15 7.47 4.65
CA ALA A 552 -9.58 6.17 5.17
C ALA A 552 -8.42 5.16 5.05
N PRO A 553 -8.34 4.18 5.96
CA PRO A 553 -7.41 3.07 5.80
C PRO A 553 -7.76 2.28 4.54
N TRP A 554 -6.74 1.98 3.73
CA TRP A 554 -6.89 1.24 2.46
C TRP A 554 -7.45 -0.18 2.65
N THR A 555 -7.36 -0.74 3.85
CA THR A 555 -7.93 -2.04 4.21
C THR A 555 -9.43 -1.99 4.52
N ALA A 556 -10.03 -0.80 4.58
CA ALA A 556 -11.47 -0.67 4.76
C ALA A 556 -12.18 -1.30 3.54
N PRO A 557 -13.34 -1.96 3.72
CA PRO A 557 -14.13 -2.41 2.59
C PRO A 557 -14.40 -1.24 1.63
N TRP A 558 -14.18 -1.44 0.32
CA TRP A 558 -14.19 -0.37 -0.69
C TRP A 558 -15.43 0.52 -0.64
N PHE A 559 -16.62 -0.07 -0.40
CA PHE A 559 -17.89 0.66 -0.30
C PHE A 559 -18.00 1.50 0.99
N VAL A 560 -17.40 1.04 2.10
CA VAL A 560 -17.31 1.81 3.35
C VAL A 560 -16.29 2.94 3.16
N SER A 561 -15.15 2.64 2.54
CA SER A 561 -14.11 3.64 2.20
C SER A 561 -14.70 4.77 1.35
N ALA A 562 -15.52 4.44 0.33
CA ALA A 562 -16.16 5.44 -0.52
C ALA A 562 -17.00 6.45 0.28
N ILE A 563 -17.77 5.98 1.26
CA ILE A 563 -18.60 6.83 2.12
C ILE A 563 -17.73 7.65 3.08
N ILE A 564 -16.77 7.03 3.77
CA ILE A 564 -15.94 7.72 4.78
C ILE A 564 -15.12 8.84 4.14
N THR A 565 -14.51 8.57 2.99
CA THR A 565 -13.54 9.49 2.38
C THR A 565 -14.20 10.75 1.81
N SER A 566 -15.47 10.65 1.43
CA SER A 566 -16.30 11.75 0.91
C SER A 566 -17.29 12.32 1.93
N LEU A 567 -17.50 11.63 3.06
CA LEU A 567 -18.60 11.83 4.01
C LEU A 567 -19.97 11.98 3.32
N ASP A 568 -20.18 11.22 2.24
CA ASP A 568 -21.41 11.21 1.43
C ASP A 568 -21.94 9.79 1.26
N GLY A 569 -23.16 9.55 1.78
CA GLY A 569 -23.83 8.25 1.65
C GLY A 569 -24.09 7.83 0.20
N LYS A 570 -24.18 8.78 -0.74
CA LYS A 570 -24.38 8.49 -2.18
C LYS A 570 -23.19 7.77 -2.80
N ALA A 571 -22.00 7.87 -2.20
CA ALA A 571 -20.78 7.22 -2.69
C ALA A 571 -20.87 5.68 -2.77
N ILE A 572 -21.80 5.07 -2.03
CA ILE A 572 -22.06 3.63 -2.11
C ILE A 572 -22.52 3.20 -3.51
N ILE A 573 -23.22 4.06 -4.24
CA ILE A 573 -23.81 3.74 -5.54
C ILE A 573 -22.72 3.46 -6.57
N PRO A 574 -21.78 4.38 -6.89
CA PRO A 574 -20.69 4.08 -7.81
C PRO A 574 -19.80 2.95 -7.32
N ALA A 575 -19.58 2.79 -6.01
CA ALA A 575 -18.80 1.68 -5.45
C ALA A 575 -19.44 0.30 -5.75
N MET A 576 -20.77 0.21 -5.66
CA MET A 576 -21.52 -1.01 -5.99
C MET A 576 -21.63 -1.23 -7.50
N ILE A 577 -21.69 -0.16 -8.31
CA ILE A 577 -21.64 -0.26 -9.77
C ILE A 577 -20.29 -0.82 -10.22
N CYS A 578 -19.17 -0.32 -9.66
CA CYS A 578 -17.82 -0.86 -9.92
C CYS A 578 -17.80 -2.37 -9.65
N PHE A 579 -18.23 -2.79 -8.45
CA PHE A 579 -18.30 -4.21 -8.10
C PHE A 579 -19.18 -5.04 -9.06
N GLY A 580 -20.34 -4.51 -9.46
CA GLY A 580 -21.21 -5.16 -10.46
C GLY A 580 -20.54 -5.32 -11.82
N VAL A 581 -19.82 -4.29 -12.29
CA VAL A 581 -19.04 -4.33 -13.52
C VAL A 581 -17.92 -5.35 -13.42
N ASP A 582 -17.21 -5.42 -12.29
CA ASP A 582 -16.15 -6.40 -12.05
C ASP A 582 -16.66 -7.85 -12.16
N LEU A 583 -17.82 -8.16 -11.55
CA LEU A 583 -18.45 -9.48 -11.65
C LEU A 583 -18.71 -9.87 -13.12
N LEU A 584 -19.33 -8.95 -13.88
CA LEU A 584 -19.67 -9.20 -15.27
C LEU A 584 -18.43 -9.29 -16.17
N PHE A 585 -17.42 -8.46 -15.91
CA PHE A 585 -16.23 -8.39 -16.72
C PHE A 585 -15.32 -9.62 -16.52
N TYR A 586 -15.22 -10.15 -15.30
CA TYR A 586 -14.43 -11.36 -15.02
C TYR A 586 -15.08 -12.66 -15.51
N LEU A 587 -16.42 -12.72 -15.59
CA LEU A 587 -17.17 -13.92 -15.99
C LEU A 587 -16.69 -14.57 -17.31
N PRO A 588 -16.59 -13.86 -18.45
CA PRO A 588 -16.17 -14.49 -19.72
C PRO A 588 -14.77 -15.10 -19.62
N PHE A 589 -13.86 -14.50 -18.84
CA PHE A 589 -12.50 -15.01 -18.66
C PHE A 589 -12.44 -16.25 -17.77
N ILE A 590 -13.30 -16.35 -16.75
CA ILE A 590 -13.45 -17.57 -15.94
C ILE A 590 -13.98 -18.72 -16.79
N LEU A 591 -14.98 -18.47 -17.63
CA LEU A 591 -15.52 -19.48 -18.55
C LEU A 591 -14.48 -19.92 -19.59
N LEU A 592 -13.67 -18.97 -20.08
CA LEU A 592 -12.56 -19.25 -20.99
C LEU A 592 -11.46 -20.08 -20.31
N ASP A 593 -11.06 -19.73 -19.08
CA ASP A 593 -10.08 -20.46 -18.29
C ASP A 593 -10.55 -21.90 -18.04
N ASN A 594 -11.80 -22.11 -17.63
CA ASN A 594 -12.40 -23.44 -17.50
C ASN A 594 -12.24 -24.24 -18.80
N LYS A 595 -12.62 -23.67 -19.94
CA LYS A 595 -12.55 -24.34 -21.25
C LYS A 595 -11.10 -24.72 -21.60
N LEU A 596 -10.15 -23.84 -21.35
CA LEU A 596 -8.72 -24.08 -21.61
C LEU A 596 -8.14 -25.13 -20.66
N TYR A 597 -8.51 -25.08 -19.37
CA TYR A 597 -8.10 -26.04 -18.36
C TYR A 597 -8.58 -27.45 -18.73
N PHE A 598 -9.89 -27.65 -18.97
CA PHE A 598 -10.43 -28.96 -19.31
C PHE A 598 -9.91 -29.49 -20.66
N LYS A 599 -9.63 -28.60 -21.62
CA LYS A 599 -8.97 -28.98 -22.88
C LYS A 599 -7.55 -29.50 -22.66
N LYS A 600 -6.76 -28.80 -21.83
CA LYS A 600 -5.39 -29.25 -21.46
C LYS A 600 -5.43 -30.54 -20.64
N LEU A 601 -6.37 -30.63 -19.70
CA LEU A 601 -6.54 -31.79 -18.83
C LEU A 601 -6.87 -33.04 -19.66
N LYS A 602 -7.80 -32.94 -20.61
CA LYS A 602 -8.13 -34.03 -21.53
C LYS A 602 -6.93 -34.51 -22.35
N ALA A 603 -6.02 -33.62 -22.73
CA ALA A 603 -4.83 -33.97 -23.51
C ALA A 603 -3.71 -34.56 -22.66
N ASN A 604 -3.45 -34.00 -21.48
CA ASN A 604 -2.28 -34.33 -20.67
C ASN A 604 -2.57 -35.37 -19.57
N ASN A 605 -3.81 -35.45 -19.08
CA ASN A 605 -4.22 -36.38 -18.04
C ASN A 605 -5.70 -36.77 -18.22
N PRO A 606 -6.00 -37.69 -19.16
CA PRO A 606 -7.37 -38.10 -19.48
C PRO A 606 -8.12 -38.70 -18.28
N GLU A 607 -7.42 -39.41 -17.40
CA GLU A 607 -8.01 -40.01 -16.20
C GLU A 607 -8.54 -38.93 -15.24
N LYS A 608 -7.72 -37.91 -14.94
CA LYS A 608 -8.15 -36.78 -14.11
C LYS A 608 -9.29 -36.00 -14.78
N TYR A 609 -9.31 -35.91 -16.11
CA TYR A 609 -10.42 -35.30 -16.85
C TYR A 609 -11.74 -36.05 -16.65
N GLU A 610 -11.74 -37.38 -16.75
CA GLU A 610 -12.96 -38.17 -16.54
C GLU A 610 -13.43 -38.13 -15.08
N LEU A 611 -12.53 -38.12 -14.10
CA LEU A 611 -12.88 -37.93 -12.68
C LEU A 611 -13.55 -36.57 -12.43
N GLU A 612 -12.99 -35.48 -12.96
CA GLU A 612 -13.59 -34.14 -12.84
C GLU A 612 -14.95 -34.06 -13.57
N LYS A 613 -15.06 -34.66 -14.76
CA LYS A 613 -16.33 -34.75 -15.49
C LYS A 613 -17.37 -35.52 -14.67
N LYS A 614 -16.99 -36.66 -14.10
CA LYS A 614 -17.84 -37.49 -13.23
C LYS A 614 -18.33 -36.71 -12.02
N TYR A 615 -17.50 -35.86 -11.42
CA TYR A 615 -17.90 -34.98 -10.31
C TYR A 615 -19.04 -34.03 -10.71
N TYR A 616 -19.03 -33.50 -11.92
CA TYR A 616 -20.10 -32.63 -12.41
C TYR A 616 -21.32 -33.38 -12.96
N SER A 617 -21.17 -34.58 -13.51
CA SER A 617 -22.27 -35.36 -14.11
C SER A 617 -22.99 -36.31 -13.14
N ASP A 618 -22.28 -36.87 -12.16
CA ASP A 618 -22.81 -37.89 -11.24
C ASP A 618 -23.03 -37.33 -9.83
N LYS A 619 -24.30 -37.13 -9.47
CA LYS A 619 -24.70 -36.63 -8.15
C LYS A 619 -24.19 -37.52 -7.00
N VAL A 620 -24.11 -38.83 -7.21
CA VAL A 620 -23.64 -39.79 -6.19
C VAL A 620 -22.15 -39.59 -5.94
N TYR A 621 -21.36 -39.54 -7.01
CA TYR A 621 -19.93 -39.33 -6.92
C TYR A 621 -19.57 -37.94 -6.39
N ARG A 622 -20.33 -36.90 -6.75
CA ARG A 622 -20.18 -35.56 -6.16
C ARG A 622 -20.37 -35.59 -4.64
N TYR A 623 -21.46 -36.20 -4.17
CA TYR A 623 -21.73 -36.35 -2.75
C TYR A 623 -20.63 -37.16 -2.05
N GLU A 624 -20.15 -38.23 -2.68
CA GLU A 624 -19.06 -39.06 -2.18
C GLU A 624 -17.80 -38.25 -1.92
N VAL A 625 -17.40 -37.42 -2.89
CA VAL A 625 -16.21 -36.58 -2.85
C VAL A 625 -16.37 -35.40 -1.87
N ASP A 626 -17.50 -34.70 -1.89
CA ASP A 626 -17.73 -33.52 -1.03
C ASP A 626 -17.82 -33.88 0.45
N THR A 627 -18.24 -35.11 0.76
CA THR A 627 -18.38 -35.58 2.16
C THR A 627 -17.16 -36.31 2.68
N GLU A 628 -16.26 -36.78 1.81
CA GLU A 628 -15.00 -37.41 2.20
C GLU A 628 -14.11 -36.43 2.98
N SER A 629 -14.07 -35.16 2.56
CA SER A 629 -13.32 -34.10 3.22
C SER A 629 -13.78 -33.86 4.66
N LYS A 630 -15.07 -34.04 4.96
CA LYS A 630 -15.63 -33.84 6.30
C LYS A 630 -15.24 -34.94 7.27
N VAL A 631 -15.14 -36.18 6.77
CA VAL A 631 -14.65 -37.33 7.55
C VAL A 631 -13.15 -37.15 7.83
N LYS A 632 -12.35 -36.90 6.78
CA LYS A 632 -10.92 -36.62 6.90
C LYS A 632 -10.62 -35.44 7.81
N TYR A 633 -11.37 -34.34 7.70
CA TYR A 633 -11.20 -33.18 8.58
C TYR A 633 -11.43 -33.51 10.06
N LEU A 634 -12.42 -34.36 10.38
CA LEU A 634 -12.68 -34.75 11.77
C LEU A 634 -11.58 -35.66 12.31
N GLU A 635 -11.00 -36.52 11.47
CA GLU A 635 -9.84 -37.37 11.80
C GLU A 635 -8.56 -36.53 11.95
N GLU A 636 -8.26 -35.62 11.02
CA GLU A 636 -7.12 -34.69 11.14
C GLU A 636 -7.26 -33.79 12.38
N LYS A 637 -8.49 -33.34 12.68
CA LYS A 637 -8.76 -32.54 13.86
C LYS A 637 -8.62 -33.33 15.16
N SER A 638 -8.88 -34.64 15.17
CA SER A 638 -8.66 -35.47 16.35
C SER A 638 -7.17 -35.58 16.65
N GLU A 639 -6.35 -35.82 15.63
CA GLU A 639 -4.88 -35.86 15.74
C GLU A 639 -4.31 -34.53 16.23
N LEU A 640 -4.81 -33.40 15.70
CA LEU A 640 -4.42 -32.05 16.15
C LEU A 640 -4.63 -31.82 17.65
N MET A 641 -5.63 -32.44 18.29
CA MET A 641 -5.84 -32.31 19.74
C MET A 641 -4.71 -32.94 20.55
N LEU A 642 -4.14 -34.06 20.07
CA LEU A 642 -3.01 -34.74 20.71
C LEU A 642 -1.73 -33.95 20.48
N MET A 643 -1.50 -33.49 19.24
CA MET A 643 -0.32 -32.68 18.90
C MET A 643 -0.27 -31.35 19.67
N ASP A 644 -1.40 -30.68 19.88
CA ASP A 644 -1.46 -29.45 20.70
C ASP A 644 -1.11 -29.73 22.16
N ALA A 645 -1.58 -30.86 22.71
CA ALA A 645 -1.25 -31.26 24.07
C ALA A 645 0.25 -31.58 24.23
N GLU A 646 0.86 -32.27 23.27
CA GLU A 646 2.31 -32.51 23.24
C GLU A 646 3.12 -31.21 23.15
N SER A 647 2.67 -30.26 22.33
CA SER A 647 3.26 -28.92 22.23
C SER A 647 3.21 -28.19 23.58
N GLN A 648 2.06 -28.21 24.25
CA GLN A 648 1.90 -27.61 25.58
C GLN A 648 2.73 -28.33 26.66
N ILE A 649 2.82 -29.66 26.61
CA ILE A 649 3.69 -30.43 27.50
C ILE A 649 5.15 -30.02 27.32
N THR A 650 5.60 -29.90 26.08
CA THR A 650 6.96 -29.44 25.73
C THR A 650 7.21 -28.00 26.19
N PHE A 651 6.20 -27.13 26.10
CA PHE A 651 6.28 -25.76 26.60
C PHE A 651 6.47 -25.71 28.12
N TRP A 652 5.71 -26.51 28.87
CA TRP A 652 5.75 -26.53 30.33
C TRP A 652 6.96 -27.27 30.89
N SER A 653 7.43 -28.33 30.21
CA SER A 653 8.61 -29.09 30.63
C SER A 653 9.89 -28.22 30.63
N ARG A 654 9.93 -27.19 29.79
CA ARG A 654 11.05 -26.23 29.72
C ARG A 654 10.99 -25.13 30.80
N ARG A 655 9.84 -24.90 31.43
CA ARG A 655 9.58 -23.74 32.31
C ARG A 655 9.23 -24.08 33.75
N MET A 656 8.72 -25.28 34.02
CA MET A 656 8.24 -25.67 35.34
C MET A 656 9.32 -26.43 36.12
N THR A 657 9.76 -25.86 37.24
CA THR A 657 10.80 -26.45 38.11
C THR A 657 10.26 -27.52 39.07
N ASN A 658 8.97 -27.49 39.43
CA ASN A 658 8.35 -28.51 40.28
C ASN A 658 7.94 -29.75 39.46
N LYS A 659 8.69 -30.85 39.65
CA LYS A 659 8.49 -32.12 38.92
C LYS A 659 7.13 -32.76 39.16
N GLU A 660 6.62 -32.73 40.39
CA GLU A 660 5.35 -33.39 40.73
C GLU A 660 4.14 -32.66 40.13
N LYS A 661 4.14 -31.32 40.15
CA LYS A 661 3.12 -30.50 39.48
C LYS A 661 3.20 -30.64 37.95
N LEU A 662 4.41 -30.77 37.39
CA LEU A 662 4.61 -30.98 35.96
C LEU A 662 4.00 -32.31 35.52
N GLU A 663 4.27 -33.40 36.24
CA GLU A 663 3.71 -34.72 35.90
C GLU A 663 2.18 -34.76 36.02
N LYS A 664 1.61 -34.19 37.09
CA LYS A 664 0.14 -34.05 37.20
C LYS A 664 -0.44 -33.29 36.01
N ARG A 665 0.22 -32.22 35.55
CA ARG A 665 -0.23 -31.41 34.42
C ARG A 665 -0.11 -32.13 33.08
N LYS A 666 0.96 -32.91 32.85
CA LYS A 666 1.12 -33.75 31.65
C LYS A 666 -0.04 -34.74 31.52
N VAL A 667 -0.33 -35.45 32.61
CA VAL A 667 -1.43 -36.43 32.67
C VAL A 667 -2.78 -35.75 32.41
N GLU A 668 -3.03 -34.58 33.00
CA GLU A 668 -4.27 -33.84 32.81
C GLU A 668 -4.45 -33.33 31.37
N LEU A 669 -3.40 -32.78 30.76
CA LEU A 669 -3.41 -32.30 29.37
C LEU A 669 -3.67 -33.45 28.39
N MET A 670 -2.94 -34.56 28.53
CA MET A 670 -3.15 -35.75 27.69
C MET A 670 -4.53 -36.35 27.88
N LYS A 671 -5.05 -36.44 29.11
CA LYS A 671 -6.40 -36.94 29.38
C LYS A 671 -7.46 -36.06 28.72
N LYS A 672 -7.35 -34.73 28.82
CA LYS A 672 -8.25 -33.78 28.16
C LYS A 672 -8.17 -33.87 26.63
N ALA A 673 -6.97 -34.06 26.08
CA ALA A 673 -6.75 -34.24 24.65
C ALA A 673 -7.35 -35.55 24.15
N GLN A 674 -7.15 -36.66 24.86
CA GLN A 674 -7.70 -37.97 24.52
C GLN A 674 -9.23 -37.95 24.46
N VAL A 675 -9.89 -37.34 25.45
CA VAL A 675 -11.36 -37.20 25.46
C VAL A 675 -11.86 -36.42 24.23
N LYS A 676 -11.14 -35.36 23.83
CA LYS A 676 -11.49 -34.59 22.62
C LYS A 676 -11.21 -35.38 21.35
N HIS A 677 -10.08 -36.08 21.28
CA HIS A 677 -9.71 -36.96 20.18
C HIS A 677 -10.80 -38.01 19.94
N ASP A 678 -11.18 -38.76 20.99
CA ASP A 678 -12.17 -39.84 20.90
C ASP A 678 -13.54 -39.30 20.49
N LYS A 679 -13.92 -38.11 20.99
CA LYS A 679 -15.14 -37.42 20.57
C LYS A 679 -15.13 -37.09 19.08
N TYR A 680 -14.02 -36.60 18.53
CA TYR A 680 -13.92 -36.29 17.09
C TYR A 680 -13.89 -37.56 16.23
N ILE A 681 -13.26 -38.64 16.68
CA ILE A 681 -13.31 -39.95 16.02
C ILE A 681 -14.73 -40.52 16.03
N GLU A 682 -15.45 -40.44 17.14
CA GLU A 682 -16.84 -40.88 17.22
C GLU A 682 -17.74 -40.06 16.28
N GLN A 683 -17.53 -38.74 16.21
CA GLN A 683 -18.20 -37.87 15.25
C GLN A 683 -17.85 -38.24 13.81
N SER A 684 -16.58 -38.54 13.51
CA SER A 684 -16.14 -39.01 12.19
C SER A 684 -16.90 -40.29 11.80
N LYS A 685 -16.94 -41.29 12.68
CA LYS A 685 -17.67 -42.55 12.47
C LYS A 685 -19.17 -42.33 12.24
N LYS A 686 -19.82 -41.46 13.01
CA LYS A 686 -21.24 -41.10 12.80
C LYS A 686 -21.48 -40.46 11.44
N VAL A 687 -20.60 -39.54 11.03
CA VAL A 687 -20.67 -38.87 9.72
C VAL A 687 -20.39 -39.87 8.58
N ALA A 688 -19.43 -40.77 8.75
CA ALA A 688 -19.10 -41.83 7.79
C ALA A 688 -20.27 -42.82 7.63
N LYS A 689 -20.94 -43.21 8.72
CA LYS A 689 -22.13 -44.07 8.69
C LYS A 689 -23.28 -43.39 7.95
N ALA A 690 -23.65 -42.16 8.35
CA ALA A 690 -24.69 -41.38 7.67
C ALA A 690 -24.38 -41.12 6.18
N ARG A 691 -23.10 -40.94 5.85
CA ARG A 691 -22.60 -40.85 4.46
C ARG A 691 -22.86 -42.16 3.72
N SER A 692 -22.52 -43.30 4.30
CA SER A 692 -22.71 -44.62 3.68
C SER A 692 -24.18 -44.94 3.42
N GLU A 693 -25.07 -44.67 4.39
CA GLU A 693 -26.52 -44.84 4.27
C GLU A 693 -27.10 -43.96 3.16
N LYS A 694 -26.71 -42.67 3.12
CA LYS A 694 -27.18 -41.75 2.08
C LYS A 694 -26.60 -42.08 0.70
N LEU A 695 -25.36 -42.58 0.62
CA LEU A 695 -24.78 -43.09 -0.63
C LEU A 695 -25.53 -44.33 -1.13
N MET A 696 -25.90 -45.26 -0.24
CA MET A 696 -26.73 -46.40 -0.60
C MET A 696 -28.11 -45.96 -1.10
N ALA A 697 -28.77 -45.03 -0.41
CA ALA A 697 -30.06 -44.48 -0.85
C ALA A 697 -29.97 -43.79 -2.23
N LEU A 698 -28.90 -43.03 -2.47
CA LEU A 698 -28.66 -42.37 -3.76
C LEU A 698 -28.31 -43.36 -4.89
N ARG A 699 -27.57 -44.43 -4.60
CA ARG A 699 -27.26 -45.51 -5.55
C ARG A 699 -28.51 -46.33 -5.88
N ASN A 700 -29.37 -46.58 -4.89
CA ASN A 700 -30.63 -47.31 -5.07
C ASN A 700 -31.69 -46.50 -5.83
N LYS A 701 -31.66 -45.16 -5.79
CA LYS A 701 -32.50 -44.29 -6.64
C LYS A 701 -32.01 -44.16 -8.09
N LYS A 702 -30.78 -44.59 -8.36
CA LYS A 702 -30.13 -44.50 -9.68
C LYS A 702 -30.21 -45.81 -10.46
N ARG A 703 -30.28 -46.94 -9.75
CA ARG A 703 -30.78 -48.22 -10.26
C ARG A 703 -32.29 -48.13 -10.43
#